data_AF-A0A0Q8NEW1-F1
#
_entry.id   AF-A0A0Q8NEW1-F1
#
_cell.length_a   1.000
_cell.length_b   1.000
_cell.length_c   1.000
_cell.angle_alpha   90.00
_cell.angle_beta   90.00
_cell.angle_gamma   90.00
#
_symmetry.space_group_name_H-M   'P 1'
#
loop_
_entity.id
_entity.type
_entity.pdbx_description
1 polymer ?
#
loop_
_entity_poly.entity_id
_entity_poly.type
_entity_poly.pdbx_seq_one_letter_code
_entity_poly.pdbx_strand_id
1 'polypeptide(L)'
;MSAKLSTITTQYRRFTKNQVLTEGNLNEVVDFFDDQDRLSRIYLSGVGIVCGFYTAYNADQQAISITQGTGITTDGDLFKLYQADVLGNKKIDFDSKTYTHCKIYDNTKAAYKPFFYDGSNKQLPLFELLTEEQQKKEKDPYFSLAEFTTNTKFEFKEAVILLYLESYEKESDLCVSLSCDNQGLEIVGNFKVLIVSKDVATQIMTYDSMSGKINYSNLYHNLPDLKSNRIVLKKEDFVHLDAIKQTFTKGIFKNDVVKNLQEGYNKLLTGLNMPIISDAVQKKITELFNFEGDPVIPQDFQYLYDLLNDLVDTYNETRALLLTIDDSYCSPDINAFPKHLMLGELIKTEPCFEFRHAFYKSPLLTGKSLSTCNDCLADDEVISKDSEKKKKEETADEIKICYGEDTARQRMYSLILRSAQLLENYNPLYDVIKITPSLQMGKLGKKAIPFYNNVNDSLINAWDFDKSILGLQKNNVSFHDDLLNTKKPLEIHLDSDFYRIEGHQGRNYKEALKAIQEIRLENGLGFNIMILAVNANELDKTIQKFTEYYLNKNHGYEHKAGVAPGGTFIMIYLEEKVPYYYYYNTRRPSLTGDFEKFTEGIPILNPIVADFSLPYLCCDENNIGLTLPVDKICFDSKTQPLPFKVSPAGGFIKANVRPDQNGGVTVNEYGILVFDPNLVSKELIGQTITFTVNNFDTKCAITIFEKPIFDFVAVPLKPSGISETEVTFTVTGDNLAGNKYTWNFGDKTDPVTDEKTEIKHIYKYNSESQKKFTFYVTLNANNGNCGFQTTHPVSFEIEDPKVLIDGKLVNKISFCRNDKPVILTLEPNIKGAVISGEGVVTTKGGVQFNPAGVPLGVTSVTILIDGKPSNLIITLLDLATANFTFVIDPTGMLTLTNNSQNADSYTWDINKEIVKTDKKDPITRPISSFNEPSILVSLTAESKCGPITDGPRPIEIRKVEVNTCLDNADLFVRDSINTTSNLKEISILNKFNKETITFISETESRFADVNKNLVSYINGKSNARISELFTQEYFNSISTVVAAAIRAQNANQIAAVQTLISLNTSLYYTILRCQDPETLKASEKQIIPAALLFNNLFKSFVEIKFNTDKDGSLKEFLSSMLTVFPKIDFILSNLNIQIEDLTASVKFK
;
A
#
# COMPACT_ATOMS: atom_id res chain seq x y z
N MET A 1 -43.62 -49.39 -47.37
CA MET A 1 -43.99 -49.99 -46.07
C MET A 1 -44.45 -48.91 -45.09
N SER A 2 -45.64 -49.08 -44.48
CA SER A 2 -46.12 -48.21 -43.38
C SER A 2 -45.75 -48.81 -42.02
N ALA A 3 -45.62 -47.99 -40.99
CA ALA A 3 -45.51 -48.46 -39.60
C ALA A 3 -46.82 -49.17 -39.19
N LYS A 4 -46.76 -50.28 -38.46
CA LYS A 4 -47.94 -51.00 -37.99
C LYS A 4 -48.80 -50.11 -37.08
N LEU A 5 -48.17 -49.33 -36.22
CA LEU A 5 -48.86 -48.40 -35.32
C LEU A 5 -49.42 -47.14 -36.01
N SER A 6 -49.36 -47.05 -37.35
CA SER A 6 -50.06 -45.99 -38.09
C SER A 6 -51.59 -46.09 -37.99
N THR A 7 -52.12 -47.27 -37.64
CA THR A 7 -53.52 -47.53 -37.35
C THR A 7 -53.62 -48.43 -36.11
N ILE A 8 -54.44 -48.08 -35.12
CA ILE A 8 -54.58 -48.83 -33.86
C ILE A 8 -55.97 -49.45 -33.74
N THR A 9 -56.00 -50.74 -33.41
CA THR A 9 -57.22 -51.49 -33.12
C THR A 9 -57.61 -51.32 -31.65
N THR A 10 -58.79 -50.75 -31.37
CA THR A 10 -59.22 -50.38 -30.00
C THR A 10 -60.25 -51.31 -29.37
N GLN A 11 -60.73 -52.32 -30.11
CA GLN A 11 -61.74 -53.27 -29.65
C GLN A 11 -61.48 -54.66 -30.23
N TYR A 12 -61.96 -55.70 -29.54
CA TYR A 12 -62.02 -57.06 -30.06
C TYR A 12 -63.35 -57.73 -29.69
N ARG A 13 -63.79 -58.70 -30.50
CA ARG A 13 -65.03 -59.46 -30.25
C ARG A 13 -64.78 -60.71 -29.41
N ARG A 14 -65.65 -60.95 -28.43
CA ARG A 14 -65.70 -62.22 -27.69
C ARG A 14 -66.52 -63.25 -28.47
N PHE A 15 -65.93 -64.42 -28.75
CA PHE A 15 -66.62 -65.48 -29.49
C PHE A 15 -67.76 -66.11 -28.68
N THR A 16 -68.88 -66.37 -29.35
CA THR A 16 -70.06 -67.05 -28.79
C THR A 16 -70.25 -68.43 -29.41
N LYS A 17 -70.97 -69.31 -28.71
CA LYS A 17 -71.20 -70.68 -29.18
C LYS A 17 -71.96 -70.67 -30.51
N ASN A 18 -71.50 -71.47 -31.48
CA ASN A 18 -72.05 -71.59 -32.84
C ASN A 18 -71.94 -70.32 -33.70
N GLN A 19 -71.07 -69.37 -33.35
CA GLN A 19 -70.80 -68.19 -34.17
C GLN A 19 -70.00 -68.55 -35.43
N VAL A 20 -70.36 -67.96 -36.57
CA VAL A 20 -69.57 -67.99 -37.81
C VAL A 20 -68.50 -66.90 -37.73
N LEU A 21 -67.23 -67.26 -37.86
CA LEU A 21 -66.10 -66.34 -37.81
C LEU A 21 -65.70 -65.87 -39.20
N THR A 22 -65.45 -64.58 -39.37
CA THR A 22 -64.84 -64.01 -40.59
C THR A 22 -63.35 -63.76 -40.37
N GLU A 23 -62.58 -63.58 -41.46
CA GLU A 23 -61.18 -63.16 -41.39
C GLU A 23 -61.01 -61.88 -40.55
N GLY A 24 -61.92 -60.90 -40.72
CA GLY A 24 -61.88 -59.66 -39.97
C GLY A 24 -62.11 -59.87 -38.47
N ASN A 25 -62.84 -60.90 -38.06
CA ASN A 25 -63.00 -61.23 -36.64
C ASN A 25 -61.75 -61.84 -36.02
N LEU A 26 -60.94 -62.57 -36.80
CA LEU A 26 -59.70 -63.18 -36.32
C LEU A 26 -58.54 -62.18 -36.34
N ASN A 27 -58.40 -61.44 -37.43
CA ASN A 27 -57.37 -60.40 -37.58
C ASN A 27 -57.56 -59.30 -36.54
N GLU A 28 -58.79 -58.84 -36.27
CA GLU A 28 -59.06 -57.83 -35.22
C GLU A 28 -58.55 -58.28 -33.84
N VAL A 29 -58.67 -59.57 -33.49
CA VAL A 29 -58.15 -60.08 -32.21
C VAL A 29 -56.62 -60.06 -32.19
N VAL A 30 -55.98 -60.50 -33.29
CA VAL A 30 -54.51 -60.52 -33.41
C VAL A 30 -53.96 -59.09 -33.39
N ASP A 31 -54.54 -58.20 -34.18
CA ASP A 31 -54.14 -56.80 -34.30
C ASP A 31 -54.33 -56.08 -32.96
N PHE A 32 -55.46 -56.28 -32.27
CA PHE A 32 -55.67 -55.70 -30.93
C PHE A 32 -54.56 -56.08 -29.95
N PHE A 33 -54.17 -57.35 -29.88
CA PHE A 33 -53.11 -57.78 -28.95
C PHE A 33 -51.70 -57.39 -29.41
N ASP A 34 -51.40 -57.41 -30.72
CA ASP A 34 -50.12 -56.93 -31.27
C ASP A 34 -49.95 -55.42 -31.00
N ASP A 35 -51.01 -54.63 -31.21
CA ASP A 35 -51.02 -53.20 -30.90
C ASP A 35 -50.79 -52.97 -29.41
N GLN A 36 -51.54 -53.62 -28.52
CA GLN A 36 -51.34 -53.45 -27.07
C GLN A 36 -49.92 -53.83 -26.61
N ASP A 37 -49.33 -54.88 -27.18
CA ASP A 37 -47.97 -55.32 -26.83
C ASP A 37 -46.89 -54.36 -27.37
N ARG A 38 -47.05 -53.83 -28.59
CA ARG A 38 -46.17 -52.80 -29.16
C ARG A 38 -46.24 -51.49 -28.37
N LEU A 39 -47.45 -51.00 -28.10
CA LEU A 39 -47.69 -49.80 -27.29
C LEU A 39 -47.06 -49.95 -25.90
N SER A 40 -47.23 -51.13 -25.26
CA SER A 40 -46.61 -51.42 -23.96
C SER A 40 -45.09 -51.36 -23.99
N ARG A 41 -44.44 -51.94 -25.01
CA ARG A 41 -42.98 -51.90 -25.15
C ARG A 41 -42.46 -50.47 -25.34
N ILE A 42 -43.05 -49.72 -26.26
CA ILE A 42 -42.60 -48.36 -26.60
C ILE A 42 -42.82 -47.39 -25.44
N TYR A 43 -44.04 -47.35 -24.89
CA TYR A 43 -44.43 -46.28 -23.96
C TYR A 43 -44.14 -46.62 -22.48
N LEU A 44 -43.98 -47.91 -22.12
CA LEU A 44 -43.61 -48.29 -20.74
C LEU A 44 -42.13 -48.63 -20.60
N SER A 45 -41.46 -49.14 -21.63
CA SER A 45 -40.01 -49.43 -21.57
C SER A 45 -39.19 -48.35 -22.27
N GLY A 46 -39.42 -48.14 -23.55
CA GLY A 46 -38.64 -47.23 -24.39
C GLY A 46 -38.21 -47.86 -25.71
N VAL A 47 -37.46 -47.10 -26.49
CA VAL A 47 -37.05 -47.46 -27.87
C VAL A 47 -35.53 -47.30 -28.06
N GLY A 48 -34.97 -47.94 -29.08
CA GLY A 48 -33.54 -47.95 -29.39
C GLY A 48 -32.80 -49.17 -28.86
N ILE A 49 -31.46 -49.10 -28.75
CA ILE A 49 -30.62 -50.25 -28.36
C ILE A 49 -30.47 -50.33 -26.85
N VAL A 50 -31.05 -51.35 -26.23
CA VAL A 50 -30.97 -51.62 -24.79
C VAL A 50 -29.57 -52.08 -24.38
N CYS A 51 -28.99 -53.05 -25.10
CA CYS A 51 -27.67 -53.60 -24.83
C CYS A 51 -27.10 -54.36 -26.04
N GLY A 52 -25.79 -54.60 -26.05
CA GLY A 52 -25.12 -55.44 -27.05
C GLY A 52 -25.09 -54.81 -28.45
N PHE A 53 -25.08 -55.64 -29.51
CA PHE A 53 -24.93 -55.18 -30.90
C PHE A 53 -23.69 -54.31 -31.15
N TYR A 54 -22.60 -54.59 -30.45
CA TYR A 54 -21.29 -54.03 -30.75
C TYR A 54 -20.72 -54.69 -32.00
N THR A 55 -20.20 -53.85 -32.89
CA THR A 55 -19.58 -54.22 -34.16
C THR A 55 -18.06 -54.22 -34.01
N ALA A 56 -17.37 -55.15 -34.68
CA ALA A 56 -15.92 -55.16 -34.75
C ALA A 56 -15.45 -55.71 -36.10
N TYR A 57 -14.42 -55.08 -36.67
CA TYR A 57 -13.76 -55.54 -37.89
C TYR A 57 -12.42 -56.20 -37.55
N ASN A 58 -12.24 -57.44 -37.98
CA ASN A 58 -10.96 -58.15 -37.92
C ASN A 58 -10.30 -58.09 -39.30
N ALA A 59 -9.21 -57.31 -39.40
CA ALA A 59 -8.49 -57.12 -40.65
C ALA A 59 -7.78 -58.41 -41.13
N ASP A 60 -7.24 -59.22 -40.21
CA ASP A 60 -6.52 -60.45 -40.54
C ASP A 60 -7.47 -61.52 -41.11
N GLN A 61 -8.67 -61.61 -40.56
CA GLN A 61 -9.70 -62.56 -40.99
C GLN A 61 -10.62 -61.99 -42.08
N GLN A 62 -10.47 -60.71 -42.41
CA GLN A 62 -11.38 -59.95 -43.29
C GLN A 62 -12.85 -60.18 -42.96
N ALA A 63 -13.17 -60.14 -41.66
CA ALA A 63 -14.48 -60.50 -41.13
C ALA A 63 -15.04 -59.41 -40.23
N ILE A 64 -16.35 -59.21 -40.30
CA ILE A 64 -17.09 -58.32 -39.39
C ILE A 64 -17.82 -59.20 -38.38
N SER A 65 -17.72 -58.90 -37.10
CA SER A 65 -18.47 -59.56 -36.04
C SER A 65 -19.44 -58.59 -35.37
N ILE A 66 -20.62 -59.09 -35.01
CA ILE A 66 -21.64 -58.35 -34.27
C ILE A 66 -22.05 -59.18 -33.06
N THR A 67 -21.92 -58.61 -31.87
CA THR A 67 -22.36 -59.25 -30.62
C THR A 67 -23.88 -59.37 -30.55
N GLN A 68 -24.38 -60.38 -29.84
CA GLN A 68 -25.79 -60.47 -29.51
C GLN A 68 -26.21 -59.24 -28.68
N GLY A 69 -27.46 -58.84 -28.82
CA GLY A 69 -27.98 -57.64 -28.18
C GLY A 69 -29.50 -57.63 -28.09
N THR A 70 -30.05 -56.50 -27.68
CA THR A 70 -31.48 -56.27 -27.61
C THR A 70 -31.78 -54.83 -28.00
N GLY A 71 -32.76 -54.62 -28.87
CA GLY A 71 -33.23 -53.28 -29.21
C GLY A 71 -34.70 -53.28 -29.63
N ILE A 72 -35.33 -52.12 -29.58
CA ILE A 72 -36.75 -51.93 -29.88
C ILE A 72 -36.87 -50.79 -30.90
N THR A 73 -37.58 -50.97 -32.01
CA THR A 73 -37.83 -49.86 -32.95
C THR A 73 -38.97 -48.95 -32.49
N THR A 74 -39.15 -47.81 -33.13
CA THR A 74 -40.27 -46.91 -32.82
C THR A 74 -41.64 -47.45 -33.26
N ASP A 75 -41.68 -48.54 -34.04
CA ASP A 75 -42.90 -49.29 -34.33
C ASP A 75 -43.12 -50.47 -33.36
N GLY A 76 -42.23 -50.65 -32.38
CA GLY A 76 -42.35 -51.68 -31.34
C GLY A 76 -41.79 -53.04 -31.72
N ASP A 77 -41.00 -53.15 -32.79
CA ASP A 77 -40.35 -54.41 -33.17
C ASP A 77 -39.15 -54.71 -32.25
N LEU A 78 -39.10 -55.94 -31.72
CA LEU A 78 -38.00 -56.41 -30.90
C LEU A 78 -36.89 -57.02 -31.77
N PHE A 79 -35.69 -56.46 -31.67
CA PHE A 79 -34.50 -56.92 -32.38
C PHE A 79 -33.67 -57.86 -31.51
N LYS A 80 -33.36 -59.01 -32.10
CA LYS A 80 -32.36 -60.01 -31.67
C LYS A 80 -31.61 -60.49 -32.90
N LEU A 81 -30.34 -60.87 -32.75
CA LEU A 81 -29.67 -61.63 -33.80
C LEU A 81 -30.13 -63.09 -33.75
N TYR A 82 -30.35 -63.69 -34.92
CA TYR A 82 -30.77 -65.08 -35.05
C TYR A 82 -29.69 -65.91 -35.75
N GLN A 83 -29.48 -67.14 -35.28
CA GLN A 83 -28.70 -68.16 -35.95
C GLN A 83 -29.60 -69.37 -36.21
N ALA A 84 -29.56 -69.93 -37.42
CA ALA A 84 -30.32 -71.13 -37.73
C ALA A 84 -29.59 -72.35 -37.15
N ASP A 85 -30.33 -73.27 -36.53
CA ASP A 85 -29.79 -74.58 -36.20
C ASP A 85 -29.83 -75.53 -37.41
N VAL A 86 -29.36 -76.76 -37.22
CA VAL A 86 -29.30 -77.80 -38.27
C VAL A 86 -30.68 -78.13 -38.86
N LEU A 87 -31.76 -77.89 -38.11
CA LEU A 87 -33.14 -78.12 -38.52
C LEU A 87 -33.79 -76.86 -39.12
N GLY A 88 -33.07 -75.73 -39.16
CA GLY A 88 -33.55 -74.45 -39.66
C GLY A 88 -34.30 -73.59 -38.62
N ASN A 89 -34.36 -74.03 -37.35
CA ASN A 89 -34.99 -73.23 -36.30
C ASN A 89 -34.09 -72.05 -35.89
N LYS A 90 -34.68 -70.89 -35.62
CA LYS A 90 -33.94 -69.70 -35.20
C LYS A 90 -33.62 -69.77 -33.70
N LYS A 91 -32.33 -69.71 -33.35
CA LYS A 91 -31.81 -69.60 -31.98
C LYS A 91 -31.23 -68.20 -31.73
N ILE A 92 -31.26 -67.76 -30.48
CA ILE A 92 -30.71 -66.47 -30.02
C ILE A 92 -29.59 -66.63 -28.97
N ASP A 93 -29.36 -67.84 -28.48
CA ASP A 93 -28.35 -68.15 -27.46
C ASP A 93 -26.96 -68.35 -28.10
N PHE A 94 -26.27 -67.23 -28.32
CA PHE A 94 -24.90 -67.14 -28.82
C PHE A 94 -24.31 -65.76 -28.52
N ASP A 95 -22.97 -65.66 -28.43
CA ASP A 95 -22.31 -64.41 -28.04
C ASP A 95 -22.19 -63.39 -29.19
N SER A 96 -21.84 -63.86 -30.39
CA SER A 96 -21.66 -63.00 -31.57
C SER A 96 -21.87 -63.76 -32.88
N LYS A 97 -22.09 -63.02 -33.97
CA LYS A 97 -22.27 -63.53 -35.32
C LYS A 97 -21.26 -62.90 -36.27
N THR A 98 -20.62 -63.72 -37.09
CA THR A 98 -19.52 -63.32 -37.99
C THR A 98 -19.94 -63.32 -39.45
N TYR A 99 -19.58 -62.27 -40.17
CA TYR A 99 -19.91 -61.99 -41.57
C TYR A 99 -18.62 -61.87 -42.39
N THR A 100 -18.60 -62.52 -43.55
CA THR A 100 -17.41 -62.61 -44.43
C THR A 100 -17.67 -62.14 -45.85
N HIS A 101 -18.94 -61.99 -46.22
CA HIS A 101 -19.37 -61.61 -47.57
C HIS A 101 -20.39 -60.48 -47.51
N CYS A 102 -20.60 -59.84 -48.64
CA CYS A 102 -21.52 -58.72 -48.79
C CYS A 102 -22.24 -58.83 -50.14
N LYS A 103 -23.48 -58.36 -50.21
CA LYS A 103 -24.19 -58.18 -51.49
C LYS A 103 -24.81 -56.80 -51.59
N ILE A 104 -25.09 -56.34 -52.82
CA ILE A 104 -25.92 -55.15 -53.02
C ILE A 104 -27.34 -55.48 -52.56
N TYR A 105 -27.90 -54.65 -51.69
CA TYR A 105 -29.22 -54.88 -51.12
C TYR A 105 -30.30 -54.14 -51.93
N ASP A 106 -31.32 -54.87 -52.36
CA ASP A 106 -32.50 -54.34 -53.05
C ASP A 106 -33.68 -54.25 -52.06
N ASN A 107 -34.15 -53.04 -51.79
CA ASN A 107 -35.25 -52.76 -50.86
C ASN A 107 -36.59 -52.52 -51.58
N THR A 108 -36.69 -52.81 -52.89
CA THR A 108 -37.90 -52.54 -53.69
C THR A 108 -39.14 -53.28 -53.17
N LYS A 109 -39.00 -54.50 -52.64
CA LYS A 109 -40.12 -55.30 -52.10
C LYS A 109 -40.81 -54.64 -50.91
N ALA A 110 -40.02 -54.15 -49.95
CA ALA A 110 -40.52 -53.48 -48.77
C ALA A 110 -40.85 -51.99 -49.03
N ALA A 111 -40.07 -51.33 -49.88
CA ALA A 111 -40.14 -49.91 -50.17
C ALA A 111 -40.19 -49.05 -48.88
N TYR A 112 -39.13 -49.16 -48.06
CA TYR A 112 -39.02 -48.46 -46.78
C TYR A 112 -38.69 -46.97 -46.95
N LYS A 113 -39.72 -46.17 -47.21
CA LYS A 113 -39.65 -44.72 -47.38
C LYS A 113 -39.89 -44.00 -46.05
N PRO A 114 -39.28 -42.82 -45.81
CA PRO A 114 -38.30 -42.15 -46.69
C PRO A 114 -36.86 -42.66 -46.53
N PHE A 115 -36.54 -43.39 -45.46
CA PHE A 115 -35.18 -43.71 -45.02
C PHE A 115 -34.20 -44.23 -46.08
N PHE A 116 -34.63 -45.16 -46.93
CA PHE A 116 -33.73 -45.80 -47.90
C PHE A 116 -33.80 -45.17 -49.30
N TYR A 117 -34.33 -43.95 -49.41
CA TYR A 117 -34.54 -43.24 -50.66
C TYR A 117 -34.06 -41.79 -50.57
N ASP A 118 -33.52 -41.26 -51.67
CA ASP A 118 -33.18 -39.85 -51.77
C ASP A 118 -34.42 -38.97 -52.06
N GLY A 119 -34.23 -37.65 -52.10
CA GLY A 119 -35.31 -36.69 -52.40
C GLY A 119 -35.94 -36.83 -53.79
N SER A 120 -35.30 -37.56 -54.71
CA SER A 120 -35.84 -37.93 -56.02
C SER A 120 -36.53 -39.31 -56.02
N ASN A 121 -36.70 -39.90 -54.83
CA ASN A 121 -37.30 -41.20 -54.59
C ASN A 121 -36.52 -42.37 -55.25
N LYS A 122 -35.20 -42.20 -55.41
CA LYS A 122 -34.27 -43.26 -55.86
C LYS A 122 -33.63 -43.93 -54.64
N GLN A 123 -33.48 -45.26 -54.68
CA GLN A 123 -32.91 -46.01 -53.56
C GLN A 123 -31.44 -45.62 -53.32
N LEU A 124 -31.09 -45.43 -52.04
CA LEU A 124 -29.72 -45.19 -51.59
C LEU A 124 -28.84 -46.45 -51.77
N PRO A 125 -27.51 -46.32 -51.88
CA PRO A 125 -26.60 -47.46 -51.92
C PRO A 125 -26.60 -48.21 -50.57
N LEU A 126 -27.17 -49.43 -50.57
CA LEU A 126 -27.26 -50.30 -49.40
C LEU A 126 -26.59 -51.63 -49.70
N PHE A 127 -25.91 -52.21 -48.70
CA PHE A 127 -25.25 -53.50 -48.85
C PHE A 127 -25.60 -54.42 -47.67
N GLU A 128 -25.97 -55.67 -47.94
CA GLU A 128 -26.31 -56.68 -46.93
C GLU A 128 -25.09 -57.53 -46.58
N LEU A 129 -24.78 -57.66 -45.29
CA LEU A 129 -23.74 -58.54 -44.77
C LEU A 129 -24.24 -59.99 -44.70
N LEU A 130 -23.43 -60.90 -45.21
CA LEU A 130 -23.71 -62.33 -45.28
C LEU A 130 -22.69 -63.15 -44.48
N THR A 131 -23.20 -64.09 -43.70
CA THR A 131 -22.40 -65.15 -43.10
C THR A 131 -22.00 -66.21 -44.13
N GLU A 132 -21.01 -67.04 -43.81
CA GLU A 132 -20.60 -68.16 -44.68
C GLU A 132 -21.71 -69.15 -44.99
N GLU A 133 -22.67 -69.34 -44.08
CA GLU A 133 -23.82 -70.21 -44.31
C GLU A 133 -24.88 -69.54 -45.20
N GLN A 134 -25.07 -68.23 -45.04
CA GLN A 134 -26.02 -67.47 -45.85
C GLN A 134 -25.56 -67.34 -47.30
N GLN A 135 -24.26 -67.07 -47.53
CA GLN A 135 -23.75 -66.97 -48.90
C GLN A 135 -23.94 -68.26 -49.70
N LYS A 136 -23.82 -69.44 -49.06
CA LYS A 136 -24.04 -70.74 -49.72
C LYS A 136 -25.47 -70.92 -50.24
N LYS A 137 -26.44 -70.19 -49.67
CA LYS A 137 -27.85 -70.22 -50.05
C LYS A 137 -28.26 -69.00 -50.89
N GLU A 138 -27.35 -68.06 -51.11
CA GLU A 138 -27.62 -66.82 -51.81
C GLU A 138 -27.69 -67.04 -53.32
N LYS A 139 -28.68 -66.43 -53.97
CA LYS A 139 -28.90 -66.51 -55.41
C LYS A 139 -28.51 -65.23 -56.13
N ASP A 140 -28.52 -64.10 -55.41
CA ASP A 140 -28.10 -62.82 -55.95
C ASP A 140 -26.56 -62.72 -55.99
N PRO A 141 -25.98 -61.88 -56.87
CA PRO A 141 -24.54 -61.63 -56.88
C PRO A 141 -24.04 -61.08 -55.54
N TYR A 142 -22.98 -61.69 -54.99
CA TYR A 142 -22.30 -61.29 -53.76
C TYR A 142 -20.78 -61.25 -53.98
N PHE A 143 -20.07 -60.57 -53.08
CA PHE A 143 -18.61 -60.43 -53.09
C PHE A 143 -18.03 -60.64 -51.69
N SER A 144 -16.74 -60.98 -51.61
CA SER A 144 -16.03 -61.10 -50.33
C SER A 144 -15.76 -59.73 -49.71
N LEU A 145 -15.68 -59.64 -48.37
CA LEU A 145 -15.25 -58.42 -47.70
C LEU A 145 -13.82 -57.96 -48.08
N ALA A 146 -13.00 -58.86 -48.65
CA ALA A 146 -11.72 -58.49 -49.25
C ALA A 146 -11.87 -57.48 -50.40
N GLU A 147 -12.99 -57.54 -51.12
CA GLU A 147 -13.31 -56.74 -52.29
C GLU A 147 -14.26 -55.57 -51.94
N PHE A 148 -14.41 -55.27 -50.64
CA PHE A 148 -15.40 -54.34 -50.14
C PHE A 148 -15.28 -52.95 -50.76
N THR A 149 -14.12 -52.31 -50.66
CA THR A 149 -13.92 -50.94 -51.13
C THR A 149 -14.10 -50.81 -52.65
N THR A 150 -13.65 -51.80 -53.42
CA THR A 150 -13.80 -51.82 -54.88
C THR A 150 -15.26 -51.90 -55.31
N ASN A 151 -16.09 -52.68 -54.61
CA ASN A 151 -17.50 -52.86 -54.97
C ASN A 151 -18.43 -51.79 -54.37
N THR A 152 -18.11 -51.28 -53.19
CA THR A 152 -18.98 -50.33 -52.46
C THR A 152 -18.64 -48.85 -52.69
N LYS A 153 -17.40 -48.55 -53.10
CA LYS A 153 -16.85 -47.20 -53.30
C LYS A 153 -16.65 -46.38 -52.01
N PHE A 154 -16.56 -47.02 -50.84
CA PHE A 154 -16.15 -46.38 -49.57
C PHE A 154 -15.31 -47.34 -48.71
N GLU A 155 -14.59 -46.81 -47.72
CA GLU A 155 -13.71 -47.59 -46.83
C GLU A 155 -14.42 -48.07 -45.55
N PHE A 156 -13.88 -49.11 -44.88
CA PHE A 156 -14.44 -49.58 -43.60
C PHE A 156 -14.45 -48.53 -42.49
N LYS A 157 -13.53 -47.55 -42.52
CA LYS A 157 -13.50 -46.40 -41.59
C LYS A 157 -14.68 -45.43 -41.80
N GLU A 158 -15.31 -45.48 -42.97
CA GLU A 158 -16.47 -44.68 -43.37
C GLU A 158 -17.76 -45.51 -43.28
N ALA A 159 -17.69 -46.72 -42.74
CA ALA A 159 -18.81 -47.64 -42.69
C ALA A 159 -19.62 -47.53 -41.40
N VAL A 160 -20.95 -47.60 -41.54
CA VAL A 160 -21.92 -47.65 -40.45
C VAL A 160 -22.78 -48.91 -40.63
N ILE A 161 -23.03 -49.63 -39.54
CA ILE A 161 -23.86 -50.83 -39.55
C ILE A 161 -25.25 -50.50 -39.04
N LEU A 162 -26.27 -51.08 -39.65
CA LEU A 162 -27.65 -51.00 -39.16
C LEU A 162 -28.36 -52.36 -39.26
N LEU A 163 -29.25 -52.63 -38.31
CA LEU A 163 -30.18 -53.73 -38.38
C LEU A 163 -31.49 -53.24 -39.01
N TYR A 164 -32.06 -54.02 -39.91
CA TYR A 164 -33.30 -53.68 -40.60
C TYR A 164 -34.26 -54.87 -40.58
N LEU A 165 -35.53 -54.62 -40.24
CA LEU A 165 -36.61 -55.60 -40.35
C LEU A 165 -37.39 -55.32 -41.64
N GLU A 166 -37.00 -56.03 -42.69
CA GLU A 166 -37.71 -56.02 -43.97
C GLU A 166 -39.03 -56.78 -43.81
N SER A 167 -40.15 -56.06 -43.91
CA SER A 167 -41.51 -56.60 -43.78
C SER A 167 -42.36 -56.30 -45.02
N TYR A 168 -42.95 -57.31 -45.63
CA TYR A 168 -43.84 -57.13 -46.78
C TYR A 168 -44.84 -58.28 -46.87
N GLU A 169 -45.95 -58.02 -47.54
CA GLU A 169 -46.95 -59.03 -47.85
C GLU A 169 -46.46 -59.83 -49.06
N LYS A 170 -46.36 -61.15 -48.93
CA LYS A 170 -46.01 -62.02 -50.05
C LYS A 170 -47.30 -62.35 -50.80
N GLU A 171 -47.29 -62.07 -52.10
CA GLU A 171 -48.40 -62.42 -53.00
C GLU A 171 -48.70 -63.92 -52.93
N SER A 172 -49.99 -64.26 -52.88
CA SER A 172 -50.46 -65.65 -52.74
C SER A 172 -50.18 -66.46 -54.01
N ASP A 173 -49.77 -67.72 -53.84
CA ASP A 173 -49.66 -68.66 -54.95
C ASP A 173 -51.07 -68.96 -55.52
N LEU A 174 -51.21 -69.01 -56.84
CA LEU A 174 -52.47 -69.34 -57.52
C LEU A 174 -52.97 -70.73 -57.09
N CYS A 175 -54.22 -70.82 -56.58
CA CYS A 175 -54.79 -72.05 -56.04
C CYS A 175 -54.89 -73.15 -57.12
N VAL A 176 -54.04 -74.19 -57.02
CA VAL A 176 -54.00 -75.31 -57.98
C VAL A 176 -54.66 -76.60 -57.47
N SER A 177 -55.31 -76.60 -56.29
CA SER A 177 -56.01 -77.81 -55.78
C SER A 177 -57.26 -77.50 -54.94
N LEU A 178 -58.12 -78.53 -54.79
CA LEU A 178 -59.48 -78.49 -54.20
C LEU A 178 -59.57 -78.11 -52.71
N SER A 179 -58.45 -77.90 -52.02
CA SER A 179 -58.40 -77.32 -50.66
C SER A 179 -57.56 -76.05 -50.70
N CYS A 180 -58.20 -74.89 -50.75
CA CYS A 180 -57.53 -73.58 -50.71
C CYS A 180 -57.15 -73.19 -49.26
N ASP A 181 -56.51 -74.11 -48.52
CA ASP A 181 -56.07 -73.92 -47.13
C ASP A 181 -54.90 -72.92 -47.00
N ASN A 182 -54.26 -72.56 -48.11
CA ASN A 182 -53.10 -71.65 -48.20
C ASN A 182 -53.47 -70.21 -48.65
N GLN A 183 -54.72 -69.76 -48.45
CA GLN A 183 -55.19 -68.43 -48.92
C GLN A 183 -54.84 -67.24 -48.01
N GLY A 184 -54.28 -67.47 -46.81
CA GLY A 184 -53.81 -66.38 -45.97
C GLY A 184 -52.63 -65.64 -46.62
N LEU A 185 -52.66 -64.31 -46.62
CA LEU A 185 -51.52 -63.50 -47.05
C LEU A 185 -50.35 -63.74 -46.07
N GLU A 186 -49.25 -64.28 -46.59
CA GLU A 186 -48.05 -64.52 -45.79
C GLU A 186 -47.34 -63.17 -45.54
N ILE A 187 -47.33 -62.71 -44.30
CA ILE A 187 -46.54 -61.55 -43.88
C ILE A 187 -45.11 -62.00 -43.62
N VAL A 188 -44.19 -61.58 -44.48
CA VAL A 188 -42.76 -61.91 -44.36
C VAL A 188 -42.07 -60.88 -43.48
N GLY A 189 -41.24 -61.33 -42.53
CA GLY A 189 -40.38 -60.49 -41.69
C GLY A 189 -38.93 -60.99 -41.70
N ASN A 190 -38.06 -60.33 -42.46
CA ASN A 190 -36.66 -60.70 -42.63
C ASN A 190 -35.74 -59.75 -41.87
N PHE A 191 -34.92 -60.32 -40.98
CA PHE A 191 -33.86 -59.56 -40.31
C PHE A 191 -32.64 -59.45 -41.22
N LYS A 192 -32.31 -58.21 -41.57
CA LYS A 192 -31.20 -57.81 -42.43
C LYS A 192 -30.15 -57.06 -41.63
N VAL A 193 -28.89 -57.36 -41.90
CA VAL A 193 -27.75 -56.58 -41.38
C VAL A 193 -27.16 -55.83 -42.55
N LEU A 194 -27.31 -54.51 -42.55
CA LEU A 194 -26.86 -53.66 -43.63
C LEU A 194 -25.61 -52.88 -43.22
N ILE A 195 -24.75 -52.61 -44.19
CA ILE A 195 -23.58 -51.73 -44.10
C ILE A 195 -23.73 -50.61 -45.12
N VAL A 196 -23.54 -49.38 -44.67
CA VAL A 196 -23.70 -48.15 -45.48
C VAL A 196 -22.54 -47.18 -45.22
N SER A 197 -22.33 -46.20 -46.09
CA SER A 197 -21.38 -45.12 -45.83
C SER A 197 -21.93 -44.12 -44.80
N LYS A 198 -21.05 -43.36 -44.14
CA LYS A 198 -21.43 -42.25 -43.23
C LYS A 198 -22.34 -41.22 -43.90
N ASP A 199 -22.17 -40.94 -45.20
CA ASP A 199 -23.04 -40.02 -45.95
C ASP A 199 -24.47 -40.55 -46.07
N VAL A 200 -24.61 -41.84 -46.37
CA VAL A 200 -25.92 -42.51 -46.44
C VAL A 200 -26.55 -42.58 -45.05
N ALA A 201 -25.77 -42.91 -44.03
CA ALA A 201 -26.23 -42.92 -42.64
C ALA A 201 -26.75 -41.53 -42.20
N THR A 202 -26.06 -40.44 -42.57
CA THR A 202 -26.49 -39.05 -42.31
C THR A 202 -27.84 -38.75 -42.97
N GLN A 203 -28.05 -39.20 -44.21
CA GLN A 203 -29.33 -39.02 -44.91
C GLN A 203 -30.46 -39.80 -44.24
N ILE A 204 -30.22 -41.04 -43.82
CA ILE A 204 -31.18 -41.85 -43.06
C ILE A 204 -31.58 -41.12 -41.77
N MET A 205 -30.59 -40.64 -41.01
CA MET A 205 -30.82 -39.93 -39.75
C MET A 205 -31.55 -38.59 -39.90
N THR A 206 -31.54 -37.97 -41.09
CA THR A 206 -32.28 -36.71 -41.32
C THR A 206 -33.80 -36.89 -41.16
N TYR A 207 -34.30 -38.11 -41.36
CA TYR A 207 -35.72 -38.46 -41.19
C TYR A 207 -36.05 -38.96 -39.77
N ASP A 208 -35.05 -39.13 -38.93
CA ASP A 208 -35.22 -39.58 -37.56
C ASP A 208 -35.34 -38.36 -36.62
N SER A 209 -36.58 -38.10 -36.19
CA SER A 209 -36.92 -37.01 -35.29
C SER A 209 -36.40 -37.20 -33.85
N MET A 210 -35.87 -38.39 -33.52
CA MET A 210 -35.35 -38.77 -32.21
C MET A 210 -33.82 -38.72 -32.13
N SER A 211 -33.11 -39.06 -33.22
CA SER A 211 -31.64 -39.18 -33.24
C SER A 211 -30.88 -37.92 -33.68
N GLY A 212 -31.58 -36.91 -34.23
CA GLY A 212 -31.03 -35.59 -34.55
C GLY A 212 -30.85 -34.63 -33.35
N LYS A 213 -30.92 -35.14 -32.12
CA LYS A 213 -30.75 -34.33 -30.90
C LYS A 213 -29.29 -34.27 -30.46
N ILE A 214 -28.97 -33.19 -29.76
CA ILE A 214 -27.62 -32.84 -29.31
C ILE A 214 -26.94 -34.06 -28.65
N ASN A 215 -25.80 -34.49 -29.18
CA ASN A 215 -24.99 -35.54 -28.55
C ASN A 215 -24.18 -34.94 -27.39
N TYR A 216 -24.80 -34.86 -26.21
CA TYR A 216 -24.20 -34.24 -25.03
C TYR A 216 -22.87 -34.89 -24.61
N SER A 217 -22.72 -36.20 -24.80
CA SER A 217 -21.47 -36.90 -24.47
C SER A 217 -20.32 -36.53 -25.41
N ASN A 218 -20.55 -36.49 -26.73
CA ASN A 218 -19.56 -35.99 -27.68
C ASN A 218 -19.25 -34.50 -27.43
N LEU A 219 -20.28 -33.70 -27.12
CA LEU A 219 -20.08 -32.29 -26.77
C LEU A 219 -19.16 -32.15 -25.55
N TYR A 220 -19.36 -32.92 -24.47
CA TYR A 220 -18.49 -32.94 -23.30
C TYR A 220 -17.01 -33.20 -23.65
N HIS A 221 -16.75 -34.19 -24.51
CA HIS A 221 -15.39 -34.56 -24.89
C HIS A 221 -14.71 -33.52 -25.80
N ASN A 222 -15.50 -32.74 -26.56
CA ASN A 222 -15.00 -31.68 -27.43
C ASN A 222 -14.82 -30.33 -26.73
N LEU A 223 -15.31 -30.20 -25.49
CA LEU A 223 -15.21 -28.99 -24.68
C LEU A 223 -13.91 -28.96 -23.85
N PRO A 224 -13.17 -27.82 -23.85
CA PRO A 224 -11.97 -27.68 -23.05
C PRO A 224 -12.25 -27.80 -21.54
N ASP A 225 -11.30 -28.38 -20.80
CA ASP A 225 -11.28 -28.33 -19.33
C ASP A 225 -10.66 -26.99 -18.89
N LEU A 226 -11.47 -26.09 -18.33
CA LEU A 226 -11.03 -24.74 -17.99
C LEU A 226 -10.65 -24.65 -16.52
N LYS A 227 -9.54 -23.98 -16.23
CA LYS A 227 -9.08 -23.73 -14.85
C LYS A 227 -8.69 -22.28 -14.72
N SER A 228 -9.29 -21.61 -13.74
CA SER A 228 -8.89 -20.25 -13.39
C SER A 228 -7.44 -20.20 -12.91
N ASN A 229 -6.76 -19.11 -13.22
CA ASN A 229 -5.42 -18.88 -12.72
C ASN A 229 -5.47 -18.50 -11.25
N ARG A 230 -4.62 -19.12 -10.43
CA ARG A 230 -4.33 -18.63 -9.09
C ARG A 230 -3.36 -17.45 -9.19
N ILE A 231 -3.81 -16.27 -8.79
CA ILE A 231 -2.99 -15.04 -8.77
C ILE A 231 -2.37 -14.91 -7.39
N VAL A 232 -1.05 -15.12 -7.31
CA VAL A 232 -0.27 -15.04 -6.06
C VAL A 232 0.61 -13.82 -6.12
N LEU A 233 0.43 -12.89 -5.18
CA LEU A 233 1.29 -11.72 -5.07
C LEU A 233 2.46 -12.00 -4.13
N LYS A 234 3.60 -11.41 -4.49
CA LYS A 234 4.81 -11.37 -3.67
C LYS A 234 4.99 -9.97 -3.11
N LYS A 235 5.86 -9.83 -2.11
CA LYS A 235 6.16 -8.53 -1.49
C LYS A 235 6.57 -7.46 -2.50
N GLU A 236 7.25 -7.86 -3.59
CA GLU A 236 7.70 -6.95 -4.65
C GLU A 236 6.54 -6.38 -5.48
N ASP A 237 5.36 -7.02 -5.44
CA ASP A 237 4.17 -6.56 -6.17
C ASP A 237 3.40 -5.47 -5.40
N PHE A 238 3.68 -5.28 -4.10
CA PHE A 238 3.03 -4.28 -3.22
C PHE A 238 3.81 -2.95 -3.14
N VAL A 239 4.77 -2.71 -4.05
CA VAL A 239 5.57 -1.46 -4.04
C VAL A 239 4.71 -0.24 -4.38
N HIS A 240 3.76 -0.40 -5.32
CA HIS A 240 2.76 0.60 -5.69
C HIS A 240 1.52 -0.06 -6.29
N LEU A 241 0.41 0.69 -6.41
CA LEU A 241 -0.85 0.18 -6.94
C LEU A 241 -0.73 -0.37 -8.37
N ASP A 242 0.07 0.27 -9.23
CA ASP A 242 0.22 -0.16 -10.62
C ASP A 242 0.87 -1.54 -10.73
N ALA A 243 1.77 -1.92 -9.83
CA ALA A 243 2.37 -3.25 -9.78
C ALA A 243 1.35 -4.34 -9.41
N ILE A 244 0.48 -4.05 -8.43
CA ILE A 244 -0.64 -4.93 -8.06
C ILE A 244 -1.54 -5.15 -9.27
N LYS A 245 -1.99 -4.06 -9.90
CA LYS A 245 -2.84 -4.07 -11.10
C LYS A 245 -2.23 -4.89 -12.24
N GLN A 246 -0.96 -4.63 -12.56
CA GLN A 246 -0.25 -5.36 -13.62
C GLN A 246 -0.15 -6.85 -13.33
N THR A 247 0.09 -7.23 -12.08
CA THR A 247 0.16 -8.65 -11.67
C THR A 247 -1.19 -9.34 -11.84
N PHE A 248 -2.29 -8.69 -11.44
CA PHE A 248 -3.62 -9.21 -11.67
C PHE A 248 -3.98 -9.32 -13.15
N THR A 249 -3.73 -8.28 -13.94
CA THR A 249 -3.98 -8.30 -15.39
C THR A 249 -3.20 -9.43 -16.08
N LYS A 250 -1.91 -9.57 -15.79
CA LYS A 250 -1.10 -10.69 -16.31
C LYS A 250 -1.67 -12.04 -15.85
N GLY A 251 -2.14 -12.12 -14.60
CA GLY A 251 -2.75 -13.31 -14.03
C GLY A 251 -4.07 -13.71 -14.70
N ILE A 252 -4.94 -12.74 -15.02
CA ILE A 252 -6.23 -12.95 -15.69
C ILE A 252 -6.02 -13.58 -17.07
N PHE A 253 -5.08 -13.08 -17.86
CA PHE A 253 -4.81 -13.59 -19.23
C PHE A 253 -3.79 -14.71 -19.31
N LYS A 254 -3.16 -15.09 -18.19
CA LYS A 254 -2.17 -16.19 -18.19
C LYS A 254 -2.80 -17.49 -18.70
N ASN A 255 -2.01 -18.34 -19.34
CA ASN A 255 -2.47 -19.62 -19.90
C ASN A 255 -3.67 -19.50 -20.86
N ASP A 256 -3.86 -18.32 -21.45
CA ASP A 256 -4.95 -18.01 -22.38
C ASP A 256 -6.36 -18.28 -21.79
N VAL A 257 -6.55 -18.20 -20.47
CA VAL A 257 -7.82 -18.60 -19.80
C VAL A 257 -9.03 -17.87 -20.36
N VAL A 258 -8.95 -16.55 -20.58
CA VAL A 258 -10.07 -15.76 -21.15
C VAL A 258 -10.40 -16.22 -22.57
N LYS A 259 -9.38 -16.44 -23.42
CA LYS A 259 -9.58 -16.94 -24.78
C LYS A 259 -10.16 -18.36 -24.78
N ASN A 260 -9.65 -19.24 -23.92
CA ASN A 260 -10.16 -20.60 -23.78
C ASN A 260 -11.60 -20.63 -23.24
N LEU A 261 -11.99 -19.66 -22.40
CA LEU A 261 -13.36 -19.45 -21.95
C LEU A 261 -14.27 -19.04 -23.10
N GLN A 262 -13.83 -18.09 -23.94
CA GLN A 262 -14.55 -17.68 -25.16
C GLN A 262 -14.74 -18.87 -26.11
N GLU A 263 -13.66 -19.60 -26.42
CA GLU A 263 -13.73 -20.80 -27.27
C GLU A 263 -14.62 -21.89 -26.65
N GLY A 264 -14.53 -22.08 -25.33
CA GLY A 264 -15.34 -23.02 -24.57
C GLY A 264 -16.83 -22.72 -24.67
N TYR A 265 -17.26 -21.48 -24.40
CA TYR A 265 -18.65 -21.07 -24.54
C TYR A 265 -19.13 -21.10 -25.99
N ASN A 266 -18.29 -20.69 -26.95
CA ASN A 266 -18.65 -20.76 -28.36
C ASN A 266 -18.93 -22.20 -28.81
N LYS A 267 -18.06 -23.15 -28.46
CA LYS A 267 -18.26 -24.58 -28.76
C LYS A 267 -19.49 -25.14 -28.04
N LEU A 268 -19.68 -24.80 -26.76
CA LEU A 268 -20.80 -25.25 -25.96
C LEU A 268 -22.12 -24.78 -26.56
N LEU A 269 -22.28 -23.47 -26.76
CA LEU A 269 -23.53 -22.88 -27.22
C LEU A 269 -23.82 -23.17 -28.69
N THR A 270 -22.78 -23.31 -29.53
CA THR A 270 -22.96 -23.83 -30.91
C THR A 270 -23.43 -25.29 -30.88
N GLY A 271 -22.81 -26.14 -30.04
CA GLY A 271 -23.22 -27.54 -29.89
C GLY A 271 -24.63 -27.71 -29.31
N LEU A 272 -25.12 -26.71 -28.58
CA LEU A 272 -26.50 -26.64 -28.07
C LEU A 272 -27.48 -25.94 -29.01
N ASN A 273 -27.04 -25.49 -30.20
CA ASN A 273 -27.82 -24.69 -31.15
C ASN A 273 -28.39 -23.37 -30.57
N MET A 274 -27.59 -22.63 -29.80
CA MET A 274 -27.96 -21.37 -29.14
C MET A 274 -27.13 -20.16 -29.64
N PRO A 275 -27.17 -19.81 -30.93
CA PRO A 275 -26.29 -18.80 -31.52
C PRO A 275 -26.49 -17.39 -30.95
N ILE A 276 -27.74 -16.98 -30.67
CA ILE A 276 -28.05 -15.64 -30.12
C ILE A 276 -27.37 -15.42 -28.77
N ILE A 277 -27.41 -16.44 -27.91
CA ILE A 277 -26.80 -16.40 -26.58
C ILE A 277 -25.29 -16.49 -26.70
N SER A 278 -24.78 -17.28 -27.64
CA SER A 278 -23.34 -17.32 -27.95
C SER A 278 -22.85 -15.92 -28.27
N ASP A 279 -23.49 -15.22 -29.20
CA ASP A 279 -23.10 -13.87 -29.61
C ASP A 279 -23.13 -12.87 -28.45
N ALA A 280 -24.17 -12.92 -27.61
CA ALA A 280 -24.28 -12.07 -26.42
C ALA A 280 -23.15 -12.33 -25.40
N VAL A 281 -22.88 -13.60 -25.09
CA VAL A 281 -21.79 -13.99 -24.17
C VAL A 281 -20.43 -13.59 -24.75
N GLN A 282 -20.16 -13.87 -26.02
CA GLN A 282 -18.89 -13.52 -26.67
C GLN A 282 -18.66 -12.00 -26.65
N LYS A 283 -19.70 -11.23 -26.98
CA LYS A 283 -19.66 -9.76 -26.94
C LYS A 283 -19.32 -9.26 -25.54
N LYS A 284 -20.04 -9.73 -24.51
CA LYS A 284 -19.82 -9.27 -23.12
C LYS A 284 -18.47 -9.66 -22.56
N ILE A 285 -17.99 -10.89 -22.82
CA ILE A 285 -16.63 -11.28 -22.41
C ILE A 285 -15.59 -10.38 -23.09
N THR A 286 -15.77 -10.08 -24.38
CA THR A 286 -14.86 -9.16 -25.10
C THR A 286 -14.92 -7.75 -24.50
N GLU A 287 -16.11 -7.23 -24.18
CA GLU A 287 -16.29 -5.90 -23.58
C GLU A 287 -15.63 -5.80 -22.19
N LEU A 288 -15.86 -6.78 -21.31
CA LEU A 288 -15.41 -6.76 -19.91
C LEU A 288 -13.92 -7.12 -19.77
N PHE A 289 -13.37 -7.94 -20.66
CA PHE A 289 -11.97 -8.37 -20.61
C PHE A 289 -11.12 -7.76 -21.74
N ASN A 290 -11.51 -6.61 -22.30
CA ASN A 290 -10.64 -5.83 -23.18
C ASN A 290 -9.83 -4.82 -22.38
N PHE A 291 -8.57 -5.16 -22.08
CA PHE A 291 -7.65 -4.29 -21.36
C PHE A 291 -6.62 -3.60 -22.28
N GLU A 292 -6.86 -3.58 -23.61
CA GLU A 292 -5.97 -2.91 -24.57
C GLU A 292 -6.27 -1.40 -24.68
N GLY A 293 -5.20 -0.57 -24.65
CA GLY A 293 -5.27 0.89 -24.81
C GLY A 293 -4.78 1.69 -23.58
N ASP A 294 -4.34 2.93 -23.83
CA ASP A 294 -3.93 3.91 -22.81
C ASP A 294 -5.10 4.90 -22.55
N PRO A 295 -5.55 5.13 -21.29
CA PRO A 295 -4.96 4.67 -20.03
C PRO A 295 -5.64 3.44 -19.41
N VAL A 296 -4.89 2.33 -19.45
CA VAL A 296 -4.52 1.40 -18.35
C VAL A 296 -5.61 0.65 -17.58
N ILE A 297 -5.34 -0.66 -17.40
CA ILE A 297 -5.84 -1.65 -16.43
C ILE A 297 -7.06 -1.21 -15.56
N PRO A 298 -8.20 -1.92 -15.63
CA PRO A 298 -9.42 -1.58 -14.91
C PRO A 298 -9.22 -1.40 -13.40
N GLN A 299 -9.96 -0.46 -12.81
CA GLN A 299 -9.89 -0.18 -11.35
C GLN A 299 -10.50 -1.33 -10.54
N ASP A 300 -11.52 -2.00 -11.09
CA ASP A 300 -12.21 -3.18 -10.58
C ASP A 300 -11.51 -4.52 -10.92
N PHE A 301 -10.19 -4.51 -11.13
CA PHE A 301 -9.43 -5.68 -11.57
C PHE A 301 -9.63 -6.93 -10.68
N GLN A 302 -9.85 -6.77 -9.37
CA GLN A 302 -10.13 -7.89 -8.46
C GLN A 302 -11.53 -8.47 -8.69
N TYR A 303 -12.53 -7.64 -8.95
CA TYR A 303 -13.89 -8.09 -9.22
C TYR A 303 -14.05 -8.67 -10.63
N LEU A 304 -13.27 -8.20 -11.61
CA LEU A 304 -13.16 -8.86 -12.91
C LEU A 304 -12.48 -10.24 -12.81
N TYR A 305 -11.51 -10.38 -11.89
CA TYR A 305 -10.92 -11.69 -11.59
C TYR A 305 -11.95 -12.63 -10.93
N ASP A 306 -12.75 -12.13 -9.98
CA ASP A 306 -13.83 -12.90 -9.37
C ASP A 306 -14.92 -13.30 -10.38
N LEU A 307 -15.35 -12.37 -11.25
CA LEU A 307 -16.28 -12.66 -12.35
C LEU A 307 -15.73 -13.76 -13.27
N LEU A 308 -14.45 -13.70 -13.63
CA LEU A 308 -13.80 -14.75 -14.43
C LEU A 308 -13.90 -16.12 -13.74
N ASN A 309 -13.65 -16.16 -12.41
CA ASN A 309 -13.76 -17.39 -11.63
C ASN A 309 -15.20 -17.93 -11.64
N ASP A 310 -16.19 -17.06 -11.43
CA ASP A 310 -17.61 -17.45 -11.44
C ASP A 310 -18.04 -17.99 -12.82
N LEU A 311 -17.55 -17.40 -13.91
CA LEU A 311 -17.85 -17.85 -15.28
C LEU A 311 -17.19 -19.18 -15.60
N VAL A 312 -15.95 -19.40 -15.15
CA VAL A 312 -15.23 -20.68 -15.31
C VAL A 312 -15.91 -21.78 -14.48
N ASP A 313 -16.28 -21.49 -13.22
CA ASP A 313 -16.97 -22.44 -12.36
C ASP A 313 -18.34 -22.82 -12.94
N THR A 314 -19.11 -21.84 -13.42
CA THR A 314 -20.42 -22.09 -14.06
C THR A 314 -20.27 -22.86 -15.38
N TYR A 315 -19.25 -22.55 -16.18
CA TYR A 315 -18.93 -23.30 -17.40
C TYR A 315 -18.61 -24.76 -17.10
N ASN A 316 -17.74 -25.01 -16.11
CA ASN A 316 -17.34 -26.36 -15.74
C ASN A 316 -18.50 -27.15 -15.12
N GLU A 317 -19.38 -26.50 -14.35
CA GLU A 317 -20.60 -27.13 -13.86
C GLU A 317 -21.52 -27.52 -15.03
N THR A 318 -21.68 -26.63 -16.02
CA THR A 318 -22.47 -26.90 -17.23
C THR A 318 -21.89 -28.06 -18.03
N ARG A 319 -20.56 -28.03 -18.26
CA ARG A 319 -19.82 -29.09 -18.95
C ARG A 319 -20.02 -30.43 -18.25
N ALA A 320 -19.80 -30.51 -16.94
CA ALA A 320 -19.93 -31.75 -16.17
C ALA A 320 -21.36 -32.34 -16.25
N LEU A 321 -22.37 -31.48 -16.33
CA LEU A 321 -23.78 -31.89 -16.39
C LEU A 321 -24.15 -32.57 -17.70
N LEU A 322 -23.45 -32.29 -18.81
CA LEU A 322 -23.74 -32.87 -20.14
C LEU A 322 -23.74 -34.40 -20.13
N LEU A 323 -22.85 -35.04 -19.36
CA LEU A 323 -22.77 -36.50 -19.25
C LEU A 323 -23.93 -37.13 -18.46
N THR A 324 -24.73 -36.31 -17.78
CA THR A 324 -25.85 -36.77 -16.95
C THR A 324 -27.21 -36.59 -17.63
N ILE A 325 -27.24 -35.93 -18.79
CA ILE A 325 -28.48 -35.68 -19.53
C ILE A 325 -28.85 -36.96 -20.31
N ASP A 326 -29.88 -37.63 -19.83
CA ASP A 326 -30.53 -38.77 -20.49
C ASP A 326 -31.83 -38.29 -21.15
N ASP A 327 -31.90 -38.28 -22.48
CA ASP A 327 -33.12 -37.98 -23.20
C ASP A 327 -34.19 -39.05 -22.92
N SER A 328 -35.32 -38.64 -22.33
CA SER A 328 -36.50 -39.47 -22.10
C SER A 328 -37.68 -38.98 -22.93
N TYR A 329 -38.45 -39.89 -23.49
CA TYR A 329 -39.60 -39.53 -24.33
C TYR A 329 -40.86 -40.21 -23.81
N CYS A 330 -41.83 -39.40 -23.38
CA CYS A 330 -43.15 -39.91 -23.01
C CYS A 330 -43.85 -40.53 -24.22
N SER A 331 -43.76 -39.85 -25.37
CA SER A 331 -44.38 -40.27 -26.61
C SER A 331 -43.36 -40.20 -27.75
N PRO A 332 -42.49 -41.22 -27.91
CA PRO A 332 -41.57 -41.26 -29.03
C PRO A 332 -42.33 -41.25 -30.36
N ASP A 333 -41.77 -40.57 -31.36
CA ASP A 333 -42.34 -40.54 -32.71
C ASP A 333 -42.20 -41.92 -33.35
N ILE A 334 -43.35 -42.56 -33.61
CA ILE A 334 -43.40 -43.90 -34.21
C ILE A 334 -42.71 -43.95 -35.58
N ASN A 335 -42.59 -42.82 -36.27
CA ASN A 335 -42.00 -42.71 -37.60
C ASN A 335 -40.49 -42.47 -37.61
N ALA A 336 -39.83 -42.27 -36.46
CA ALA A 336 -38.42 -41.89 -36.39
C ALA A 336 -37.44 -42.99 -36.85
N PHE A 337 -37.58 -44.23 -36.37
CA PHE A 337 -36.83 -45.38 -36.87
C PHE A 337 -37.67 -46.68 -36.82
N PRO A 338 -38.84 -46.73 -37.50
CA PRO A 338 -39.86 -47.74 -37.26
C PRO A 338 -39.40 -49.18 -37.51
N LYS A 339 -38.41 -49.38 -38.39
CA LYS A 339 -38.00 -50.72 -38.83
C LYS A 339 -36.49 -50.95 -38.82
N HIS A 340 -35.70 -50.00 -38.30
CA HIS A 340 -34.25 -50.13 -38.30
C HIS A 340 -33.61 -49.65 -37.00
N LEU A 341 -32.42 -50.16 -36.70
CA LEU A 341 -31.57 -49.71 -35.60
C LEU A 341 -30.15 -49.48 -36.08
N MET A 342 -29.65 -48.26 -35.92
CA MET A 342 -28.27 -47.92 -36.24
C MET A 342 -27.34 -48.41 -35.12
N LEU A 343 -26.35 -49.24 -35.46
CA LEU A 343 -25.45 -49.87 -34.49
C LEU A 343 -24.17 -49.06 -34.23
N GLY A 344 -23.91 -48.02 -35.01
CA GLY A 344 -22.69 -47.23 -34.95
C GLY A 344 -21.71 -47.52 -36.08
N GLU A 345 -20.68 -46.71 -36.10
CA GLU A 345 -19.50 -46.82 -36.96
C GLU A 345 -18.82 -48.17 -36.74
N LEU A 346 -18.42 -48.83 -37.84
CA LEU A 346 -17.72 -50.11 -37.77
C LEU A 346 -16.33 -49.97 -37.11
N ILE A 347 -15.65 -48.85 -37.40
CA ILE A 347 -14.39 -48.46 -36.77
C ILE A 347 -14.62 -47.12 -36.08
N LYS A 348 -14.71 -47.15 -34.75
CA LYS A 348 -14.94 -45.96 -33.92
C LYS A 348 -13.62 -45.22 -33.65
N THR A 349 -13.57 -43.93 -34.00
CA THR A 349 -12.39 -43.06 -33.78
C THR A 349 -12.57 -42.13 -32.59
N GLU A 350 -13.80 -41.72 -32.28
CA GLU A 350 -14.14 -40.78 -31.20
C GLU A 350 -14.58 -41.51 -29.91
N PRO A 351 -14.67 -40.83 -28.74
CA PRO A 351 -15.08 -41.45 -27.49
C PRO A 351 -16.53 -41.96 -27.47
N CYS A 352 -17.45 -41.31 -28.22
CA CYS A 352 -18.84 -41.76 -28.37
C CYS A 352 -19.18 -42.05 -29.84
N PHE A 353 -20.21 -42.84 -30.08
CA PHE A 353 -20.69 -43.15 -31.43
C PHE A 353 -21.54 -41.99 -31.96
N GLU A 354 -21.43 -41.66 -33.24
CA GLU A 354 -22.30 -40.67 -33.90
C GLU A 354 -23.55 -41.34 -34.48
N PHE A 355 -23.40 -42.52 -35.07
CA PHE A 355 -24.47 -43.21 -35.82
C PHE A 355 -25.02 -44.42 -35.08
N ARG A 356 -25.21 -44.31 -33.76
CA ARG A 356 -25.74 -45.41 -32.93
C ARG A 356 -26.98 -44.95 -32.18
N HIS A 357 -28.09 -45.66 -32.35
CA HIS A 357 -29.28 -45.39 -31.56
C HIS A 357 -29.02 -45.70 -30.09
N ALA A 358 -29.14 -44.68 -29.24
CA ALA A 358 -29.17 -44.83 -27.79
C ALA A 358 -30.44 -45.56 -27.35
N PHE A 359 -30.54 -45.92 -26.08
CA PHE A 359 -31.82 -46.34 -25.50
C PHE A 359 -32.56 -45.14 -24.93
N TYR A 360 -33.67 -44.78 -25.57
CA TYR A 360 -34.55 -43.69 -25.16
C TYR A 360 -35.60 -44.25 -24.19
N LYS A 361 -35.34 -44.08 -22.90
CA LYS A 361 -36.18 -44.60 -21.81
C LYS A 361 -37.55 -43.91 -21.81
N SER A 362 -38.58 -44.68 -21.46
CA SER A 362 -39.87 -44.10 -21.07
C SER A 362 -39.72 -43.28 -19.78
N PRO A 363 -40.58 -42.28 -19.52
CA PRO A 363 -40.57 -41.54 -18.26
C PRO A 363 -40.69 -42.45 -17.03
N LEU A 364 -41.44 -43.54 -17.15
CA LEU A 364 -41.63 -44.56 -16.11
C LEU A 364 -40.30 -45.12 -15.59
N LEU A 365 -39.32 -45.34 -16.47
CA LEU A 365 -38.01 -45.89 -16.10
C LEU A 365 -37.00 -44.85 -15.62
N THR A 366 -37.32 -43.56 -15.73
CA THR A 366 -36.40 -42.46 -15.36
C THR A 366 -36.69 -41.85 -13.99
N GLY A 367 -37.68 -42.37 -13.27
CA GLY A 367 -38.12 -41.78 -11.99
C GLY A 367 -38.78 -40.42 -12.13
N LYS A 368 -39.02 -39.96 -13.37
CA LYS A 368 -39.80 -38.75 -13.70
C LYS A 368 -41.29 -39.07 -13.48
N SER A 369 -41.76 -38.91 -12.24
CA SER A 369 -43.19 -38.89 -11.94
C SER A 369 -43.78 -37.60 -12.45
N LEU A 370 -44.96 -37.64 -13.10
CA LEU A 370 -45.77 -36.43 -13.26
C LEU A 370 -46.00 -35.84 -11.85
N SER A 371 -45.55 -34.61 -11.64
CA SER A 371 -45.87 -33.83 -10.45
C SER A 371 -47.30 -33.31 -10.56
N THR A 372 -48.00 -33.14 -9.45
CA THR A 372 -49.27 -32.39 -9.43
C THR A 372 -49.06 -30.87 -9.42
N CYS A 373 -47.80 -30.42 -9.29
CA CYS A 373 -47.43 -29.01 -9.33
C CYS A 373 -47.08 -28.59 -10.76
N ASN A 374 -47.31 -27.32 -11.13
CA ASN A 374 -46.91 -26.82 -12.44
C ASN A 374 -45.40 -26.92 -12.64
N ASP A 375 -45.00 -27.61 -13.72
CA ASP A 375 -43.60 -27.83 -14.07
C ASP A 375 -42.93 -26.58 -14.62
N CYS A 376 -43.64 -25.51 -14.96
CA CYS A 376 -43.04 -24.20 -15.19
C CYS A 376 -43.83 -23.23 -14.30
N LEU A 377 -43.16 -22.54 -13.37
CA LEU A 377 -43.82 -21.44 -12.66
C LEU A 377 -44.23 -20.44 -13.73
N ALA A 378 -45.53 -20.12 -13.80
CA ALA A 378 -45.96 -18.99 -14.62
C ALA A 378 -45.21 -17.77 -14.09
N ASP A 379 -44.62 -16.97 -14.98
CA ASP A 379 -44.10 -15.65 -14.60
C ASP A 379 -45.17 -15.00 -13.74
N ASP A 380 -44.83 -14.60 -12.52
CA ASP A 380 -45.74 -13.85 -11.66
C ASP A 380 -46.20 -12.65 -12.50
N GLU A 381 -47.42 -12.72 -13.05
CA GLU A 381 -48.04 -11.63 -13.77
C GLU A 381 -48.17 -10.48 -12.79
N VAL A 382 -47.17 -9.60 -12.77
CA VAL A 382 -47.35 -8.24 -12.31
C VAL A 382 -48.36 -7.63 -13.27
N ILE A 383 -49.63 -7.67 -12.87
CA ILE A 383 -50.73 -6.94 -13.48
C ILE A 383 -50.36 -5.45 -13.41
N SER A 384 -49.56 -5.00 -14.38
CA SER A 384 -49.35 -3.59 -14.67
C SER A 384 -50.28 -3.23 -15.81
N LYS A 385 -51.08 -2.19 -15.59
CA LYS A 385 -52.21 -1.76 -16.42
C LYS A 385 -51.85 -1.21 -17.82
N ASP A 386 -50.71 -1.56 -18.39
CA ASP A 386 -50.21 -0.99 -19.66
C ASP A 386 -49.97 -2.05 -20.76
N SER A 387 -50.84 -3.05 -20.83
CA SER A 387 -50.75 -4.18 -21.77
C SER A 387 -51.13 -3.86 -23.24
N GLU A 388 -51.10 -2.61 -23.69
CA GLU A 388 -51.41 -2.26 -25.09
C GLU A 388 -50.23 -1.74 -25.93
N LYS A 389 -49.02 -1.60 -25.37
CA LYS A 389 -47.87 -1.06 -26.15
C LYS A 389 -46.67 -1.98 -26.38
N LYS A 390 -46.66 -3.22 -25.89
CA LYS A 390 -45.63 -4.22 -26.22
C LYS A 390 -46.19 -5.31 -27.15
N LYS A 391 -46.48 -4.94 -28.39
CA LYS A 391 -46.65 -5.90 -29.51
C LYS A 391 -45.96 -5.32 -30.73
N LYS A 392 -44.65 -5.47 -30.78
CA LYS A 392 -43.77 -5.45 -31.97
C LYS A 392 -42.31 -5.35 -31.53
N GLU A 393 -41.80 -6.44 -31.01
CA GLU A 393 -40.37 -6.77 -31.05
C GLU A 393 -40.35 -8.30 -31.01
N GLU A 394 -39.81 -8.90 -32.06
CA GLU A 394 -39.55 -10.34 -32.12
C GLU A 394 -38.54 -10.65 -31.01
N THR A 395 -39.05 -11.04 -29.84
CA THR A 395 -38.26 -11.51 -28.72
C THR A 395 -37.59 -12.81 -29.15
N ALA A 396 -36.25 -12.80 -29.18
CA ALA A 396 -35.45 -14.00 -29.20
C ALA A 396 -36.00 -14.99 -28.16
N ASP A 397 -36.11 -16.26 -28.52
CA ASP A 397 -36.63 -17.33 -27.64
C ASP A 397 -35.95 -17.26 -26.26
N GLU A 398 -36.67 -16.71 -25.28
CA GLU A 398 -36.19 -16.58 -23.91
C GLU A 398 -36.02 -18.01 -23.35
N ILE A 399 -34.86 -18.32 -22.75
CA ILE A 399 -34.66 -19.64 -22.13
C ILE A 399 -35.71 -19.79 -21.02
N LYS A 400 -36.79 -20.52 -21.30
CA LYS A 400 -37.82 -20.81 -20.32
C LYS A 400 -37.36 -21.96 -19.43
N ILE A 401 -37.01 -21.64 -18.18
CA ILE A 401 -36.66 -22.64 -17.17
C ILE A 401 -37.95 -23.27 -16.63
N CYS A 402 -38.10 -24.57 -16.85
CA CYS A 402 -39.16 -25.38 -16.26
C CYS A 402 -38.57 -26.29 -15.17
N TYR A 403 -39.26 -26.40 -14.06
CA TYR A 403 -38.88 -27.07 -12.83
C TYR A 403 -39.29 -28.56 -12.74
N GLY A 404 -40.01 -29.12 -13.73
CA GLY A 404 -40.56 -30.50 -13.62
C GLY A 404 -40.22 -31.53 -14.71
N GLU A 405 -39.67 -31.14 -15.87
CA GLU A 405 -39.22 -32.10 -16.89
C GLU A 405 -37.70 -32.08 -17.06
N ASP A 406 -37.04 -33.22 -16.82
CA ASP A 406 -35.61 -33.42 -17.07
C ASP A 406 -34.68 -32.48 -16.27
N THR A 407 -34.60 -32.70 -14.95
CA THR A 407 -33.87 -31.85 -13.99
C THR A 407 -32.42 -31.56 -14.39
N ALA A 408 -31.73 -32.48 -15.08
CA ALA A 408 -30.38 -32.26 -15.59
C ALA A 408 -30.35 -31.23 -16.74
N ARG A 409 -31.24 -31.34 -17.72
CA ARG A 409 -31.32 -30.38 -18.84
C ARG A 409 -31.76 -29.00 -18.37
N GLN A 410 -32.75 -28.94 -17.48
CA GLN A 410 -33.22 -27.67 -16.93
C GLN A 410 -32.16 -26.98 -16.08
N ARG A 411 -31.38 -27.75 -15.32
CA ARG A 411 -30.21 -27.23 -14.61
C ARG A 411 -29.14 -26.71 -15.59
N MET A 412 -28.90 -27.39 -16.72
CA MET A 412 -27.97 -26.91 -17.76
C MET A 412 -28.42 -25.54 -18.29
N TYR A 413 -29.69 -25.38 -18.64
CA TYR A 413 -30.24 -24.11 -19.09
C TYR A 413 -30.18 -23.02 -18.01
N SER A 414 -30.44 -23.37 -16.75
CA SER A 414 -30.28 -22.46 -15.60
C SER A 414 -28.83 -21.98 -15.44
N LEU A 415 -27.84 -22.85 -15.64
CA LEU A 415 -26.43 -22.47 -15.58
C LEU A 415 -26.01 -21.57 -16.74
N ILE A 416 -26.48 -21.86 -17.96
CA ILE A 416 -26.26 -20.99 -19.13
C ILE A 416 -26.87 -19.60 -18.89
N LEU A 417 -28.09 -19.55 -18.34
CA LEU A 417 -28.72 -18.30 -17.96
C LEU A 417 -27.92 -17.58 -16.87
N ARG A 418 -27.39 -18.30 -15.87
CA ARG A 418 -26.52 -17.71 -14.84
C ARG A 418 -25.30 -17.04 -15.46
N SER A 419 -24.61 -17.70 -16.40
CA SER A 419 -23.46 -17.09 -17.10
C SER A 419 -23.84 -15.82 -17.85
N ALA A 420 -24.97 -15.84 -18.56
CA ALA A 420 -25.47 -14.64 -19.25
C ALA A 420 -25.83 -13.52 -18.26
N GLN A 421 -26.51 -13.85 -17.15
CA GLN A 421 -26.88 -12.87 -16.13
C GLN A 421 -25.67 -12.31 -15.37
N LEU A 422 -24.64 -13.11 -15.08
CA LEU A 422 -23.38 -12.64 -14.49
C LEU A 422 -22.68 -11.61 -15.40
N LEU A 423 -22.72 -11.81 -16.71
CA LEU A 423 -22.12 -10.89 -17.69
C LEU A 423 -22.95 -9.62 -17.90
N GLU A 424 -24.27 -9.76 -18.03
CA GLU A 424 -25.18 -8.62 -18.27
C GLU A 424 -25.34 -7.71 -17.05
N ASN A 425 -25.31 -8.29 -15.85
CA ASN A 425 -25.54 -7.55 -14.61
C ASN A 425 -24.26 -7.13 -13.89
N TYR A 426 -23.08 -7.33 -14.48
CA TYR A 426 -21.83 -6.90 -13.87
C TYR A 426 -21.85 -5.41 -13.56
N ASN A 427 -21.82 -5.07 -12.27
CA ASN A 427 -21.86 -3.72 -11.75
C ASN A 427 -21.09 -3.66 -10.42
N PRO A 428 -19.85 -3.18 -10.40
CA PRO A 428 -19.06 -3.06 -9.18
C PRO A 428 -19.32 -1.73 -8.42
N LEU A 429 -20.37 -0.96 -8.77
CA LEU A 429 -20.61 0.38 -8.23
C LEU A 429 -21.70 0.36 -7.14
N TYR A 430 -21.30 0.21 -5.88
CA TYR A 430 -22.19 0.27 -4.72
C TYR A 430 -21.61 1.02 -3.54
N ASP A 431 -22.50 1.61 -2.72
CA ASP A 431 -22.16 2.57 -1.68
C ASP A 431 -22.34 2.06 -0.23
N VAL A 432 -22.48 0.74 -0.04
CA VAL A 432 -22.59 0.13 1.30
C VAL A 432 -21.50 -0.92 1.52
N ILE A 433 -20.95 -0.98 2.74
CA ILE A 433 -20.13 -2.12 3.16
C ILE A 433 -21.04 -3.17 3.78
N LYS A 434 -20.96 -4.40 3.30
CA LYS A 434 -21.65 -5.54 3.92
C LYS A 434 -20.71 -6.72 4.08
N ILE A 435 -20.96 -7.51 5.12
CA ILE A 435 -20.35 -8.82 5.31
C ILE A 435 -21.44 -9.88 5.10
N THR A 436 -21.21 -10.76 4.13
CA THR A 436 -22.19 -11.77 3.72
C THR A 436 -21.64 -13.17 4.00
N PRO A 437 -22.33 -14.02 4.79
CA PRO A 437 -21.89 -15.39 5.02
C PRO A 437 -22.01 -16.20 3.72
N SER A 438 -21.01 -17.02 3.44
CA SER A 438 -20.87 -17.78 2.20
C SER A 438 -20.04 -19.05 2.42
N LEU A 439 -19.74 -19.75 1.32
CA LEU A 439 -18.87 -20.92 1.29
C LEU A 439 -17.57 -20.62 0.53
N GLN A 440 -16.45 -21.05 1.09
CA GLN A 440 -15.13 -20.93 0.45
C GLN A 440 -15.01 -21.89 -0.73
N MET A 441 -15.47 -23.14 -0.55
CA MET A 441 -15.40 -24.21 -1.54
C MET A 441 -16.79 -24.72 -1.91
N GLY A 442 -16.89 -25.38 -3.06
CA GLY A 442 -18.14 -25.96 -3.56
C GLY A 442 -18.70 -25.24 -4.79
N LYS A 443 -19.89 -25.67 -5.22
CA LYS A 443 -20.58 -25.14 -6.40
C LYS A 443 -20.96 -23.68 -6.20
N LEU A 444 -20.83 -22.87 -7.25
CA LEU A 444 -21.11 -21.43 -7.21
C LEU A 444 -22.52 -21.13 -6.68
N GLY A 445 -23.55 -21.88 -7.11
CA GLY A 445 -24.92 -21.64 -6.67
C GLY A 445 -25.18 -21.85 -5.18
N LYS A 446 -24.26 -22.50 -4.44
CA LYS A 446 -24.36 -22.63 -2.98
C LYS A 446 -23.66 -21.49 -2.24
N LYS A 447 -22.85 -20.69 -2.93
CA LYS A 447 -22.21 -19.49 -2.39
C LYS A 447 -23.19 -18.32 -2.41
N ALA A 448 -22.88 -17.27 -1.65
CA ALA A 448 -23.64 -16.03 -1.72
C ALA A 448 -23.44 -15.32 -3.08
N ILE A 449 -24.49 -14.68 -3.59
CA ILE A 449 -24.41 -13.83 -4.78
C ILE A 449 -23.49 -12.63 -4.46
N PRO A 450 -22.43 -12.43 -5.25
CA PRO A 450 -21.40 -11.43 -4.96
C PRO A 450 -21.88 -10.01 -5.24
N PHE A 451 -21.19 -9.02 -4.67
CA PHE A 451 -21.62 -7.62 -4.74
C PHE A 451 -21.56 -7.03 -6.15
N TYR A 452 -20.66 -7.52 -7.02
CA TYR A 452 -20.42 -6.97 -8.36
C TYR A 452 -21.50 -7.33 -9.40
N ASN A 453 -22.70 -7.72 -8.96
CA ASN A 453 -23.83 -8.00 -9.83
C ASN A 453 -25.08 -7.24 -9.39
N ASN A 454 -25.76 -6.60 -10.33
CA ASN A 454 -27.13 -6.13 -10.13
C ASN A 454 -28.05 -7.35 -9.94
N VAL A 455 -28.54 -7.55 -8.72
CA VAL A 455 -29.42 -8.67 -8.41
C VAL A 455 -30.86 -8.35 -8.82
N ASN A 456 -31.34 -9.06 -9.84
CA ASN A 456 -32.71 -9.03 -10.33
C ASN A 456 -33.37 -10.42 -10.19
N ASP A 457 -34.67 -10.54 -10.44
CA ASP A 457 -35.39 -11.82 -10.33
C ASP A 457 -34.80 -12.90 -11.25
N SER A 458 -34.33 -12.55 -12.45
CA SER A 458 -33.73 -13.50 -13.40
C SER A 458 -32.44 -14.14 -12.85
N LEU A 459 -31.55 -13.34 -12.26
CA LEU A 459 -30.33 -13.85 -11.62
C LEU A 459 -30.66 -14.67 -10.37
N ILE A 460 -31.62 -14.22 -9.55
CA ILE A 460 -32.08 -14.96 -8.36
C ILE A 460 -32.60 -16.36 -8.76
N ASN A 461 -33.42 -16.43 -9.81
CA ASN A 461 -33.96 -17.68 -10.35
C ASN A 461 -32.86 -18.60 -10.92
N ALA A 462 -31.80 -18.03 -11.50
CA ALA A 462 -30.69 -18.80 -12.09
C ALA A 462 -29.57 -19.18 -11.09
N TRP A 463 -29.53 -18.55 -9.90
CA TRP A 463 -28.40 -18.69 -8.99
C TRP A 463 -28.27 -20.07 -8.33
N ASP A 464 -29.34 -20.61 -7.76
CA ASP A 464 -29.34 -21.96 -7.17
C ASP A 464 -30.53 -22.74 -7.71
N PHE A 465 -30.27 -23.59 -8.70
CA PHE A 465 -31.31 -24.39 -9.34
C PHE A 465 -32.13 -25.21 -8.33
N ASP A 466 -31.50 -25.75 -7.29
CA ASP A 466 -32.19 -26.58 -6.30
C ASP A 466 -33.16 -25.77 -5.44
N LYS A 467 -32.85 -24.49 -5.18
CA LYS A 467 -33.77 -23.60 -4.48
C LYS A 467 -34.89 -23.15 -5.41
N SER A 468 -34.59 -22.86 -6.68
CA SER A 468 -35.58 -22.40 -7.65
C SER A 468 -36.65 -23.46 -7.92
N ILE A 469 -36.29 -24.75 -8.07
CA ILE A 469 -37.28 -25.83 -8.25
C ILE A 469 -38.20 -26.01 -7.02
N LEU A 470 -37.76 -25.56 -5.83
CA LEU A 470 -38.55 -25.62 -4.59
C LEU A 470 -39.35 -24.33 -4.33
N GLY A 471 -39.28 -23.33 -5.22
CA GLY A 471 -39.86 -22.01 -4.97
C GLY A 471 -39.14 -21.21 -3.87
N LEU A 472 -37.91 -21.60 -3.53
CA LEU A 472 -37.08 -21.03 -2.47
C LEU A 472 -35.95 -20.14 -3.01
N GLN A 473 -36.00 -19.72 -4.27
CA GLN A 473 -34.96 -18.87 -4.88
C GLN A 473 -34.74 -17.56 -4.10
N LYS A 474 -35.78 -16.98 -3.51
CA LYS A 474 -35.68 -15.78 -2.67
C LYS A 474 -35.01 -16.06 -1.32
N ASN A 475 -34.69 -17.32 -1.00
CA ASN A 475 -33.85 -17.73 0.13
C ASN A 475 -32.37 -17.91 -0.28
N ASN A 476 -31.97 -17.42 -1.46
CA ASN A 476 -30.57 -17.17 -1.73
C ASN A 476 -29.97 -16.19 -0.72
N VAL A 477 -28.65 -16.24 -0.56
CA VAL A 477 -27.89 -15.31 0.26
C VAL A 477 -27.12 -14.42 -0.72
N SER A 478 -27.06 -13.12 -0.44
CA SER A 478 -26.49 -12.14 -1.36
C SER A 478 -26.06 -10.91 -0.57
N PHE A 479 -25.10 -10.17 -1.13
CA PHE A 479 -24.86 -8.78 -0.71
C PHE A 479 -26.11 -7.90 -0.95
N HIS A 480 -26.78 -8.11 -2.08
CA HIS A 480 -28.02 -7.44 -2.47
C HIS A 480 -29.22 -8.24 -1.98
N ASP A 481 -29.83 -7.79 -0.88
CA ASP A 481 -30.88 -8.51 -0.18
C ASP A 481 -32.29 -7.94 -0.44
N ASP A 482 -32.44 -6.85 -1.19
CA ASP A 482 -33.71 -6.14 -1.44
C ASP A 482 -34.82 -7.01 -2.04
N LEU A 483 -34.46 -7.93 -2.94
CA LEU A 483 -35.40 -8.87 -3.56
C LEU A 483 -35.45 -10.24 -2.86
N LEU A 484 -34.65 -10.44 -1.82
CA LEU A 484 -34.54 -11.69 -1.07
C LEU A 484 -35.37 -11.66 0.21
N ASN A 485 -35.79 -12.85 0.65
CA ASN A 485 -36.50 -13.06 1.91
C ASN A 485 -35.57 -12.86 3.12
N THR A 486 -34.28 -13.18 2.97
CA THR A 486 -33.28 -13.07 4.04
C THR A 486 -32.58 -11.71 3.95
N LYS A 487 -32.98 -10.76 4.80
CA LYS A 487 -32.42 -9.39 4.84
C LYS A 487 -31.16 -9.24 5.69
N LYS A 488 -30.95 -10.16 6.63
CA LYS A 488 -29.85 -10.09 7.60
C LYS A 488 -29.22 -11.46 7.79
N PRO A 489 -28.46 -11.94 6.79
CA PRO A 489 -27.99 -13.32 6.78
C PRO A 489 -27.03 -13.65 7.93
N LEU A 490 -26.36 -12.66 8.53
CA LEU A 490 -25.49 -12.85 9.70
C LEU A 490 -26.26 -13.13 11.01
N GLU A 491 -27.54 -12.75 11.11
CA GLU A 491 -28.37 -12.97 12.31
C GLU A 491 -29.01 -14.37 12.34
N ILE A 492 -28.78 -15.19 11.31
CA ILE A 492 -29.44 -16.49 11.12
C ILE A 492 -28.38 -17.59 11.03
N HIS A 493 -28.68 -18.77 11.57
CA HIS A 493 -27.80 -19.93 11.44
C HIS A 493 -27.82 -20.48 10.01
N LEU A 494 -26.73 -20.26 9.27
CA LEU A 494 -26.51 -20.74 7.90
C LEU A 494 -25.25 -21.61 7.85
N ASP A 495 -25.27 -22.63 6.99
CA ASP A 495 -24.08 -23.41 6.68
C ASP A 495 -23.10 -22.51 5.89
N SER A 496 -22.07 -22.03 6.57
CA SER A 496 -21.10 -21.07 6.03
C SER A 496 -19.74 -21.25 6.70
N ASP A 497 -18.69 -21.21 5.89
CA ASP A 497 -17.28 -21.29 6.30
C ASP A 497 -16.46 -20.10 5.77
N PHE A 498 -17.14 -19.06 5.27
CA PHE A 498 -16.52 -17.89 4.67
C PHE A 498 -17.33 -16.62 4.91
N TYR A 499 -16.64 -15.51 5.18
CA TYR A 499 -17.22 -14.18 5.26
C TYR A 499 -16.80 -13.39 4.01
N ARG A 500 -17.72 -13.15 3.08
CA ARG A 500 -17.49 -12.19 1.98
C ARG A 500 -17.54 -10.78 2.55
N ILE A 501 -16.51 -9.97 2.31
CA ILE A 501 -16.43 -8.59 2.83
C ILE A 501 -16.28 -7.66 1.63
N GLU A 502 -17.35 -7.01 1.23
CA GLU A 502 -17.47 -6.34 -0.08
C GLU A 502 -17.98 -4.89 0.07
N GLY A 503 -17.82 -4.08 -0.97
CA GLY A 503 -18.25 -2.67 -0.99
C GLY A 503 -17.33 -1.69 -0.26
N HIS A 504 -16.16 -2.15 0.19
CA HIS A 504 -15.18 -1.36 0.93
C HIS A 504 -14.13 -0.67 0.05
N GLN A 505 -13.86 -1.19 -1.15
CA GLN A 505 -12.94 -0.57 -2.13
C GLN A 505 -13.46 0.80 -2.59
N GLY A 506 -12.56 1.75 -2.80
CA GLY A 506 -12.86 3.15 -3.14
C GLY A 506 -13.15 4.07 -1.94
N ARG A 507 -13.38 3.52 -0.74
CA ARG A 507 -13.67 4.30 0.48
C ARG A 507 -12.41 4.68 1.24
N ASN A 508 -12.49 5.73 2.04
CA ASN A 508 -11.46 6.02 3.03
C ASN A 508 -11.26 4.81 3.96
N TYR A 509 -10.01 4.38 4.13
CA TYR A 509 -9.73 3.14 4.87
C TYR A 509 -10.15 3.17 6.34
N LYS A 510 -10.17 4.36 6.98
CA LYS A 510 -10.57 4.49 8.39
C LYS A 510 -12.07 4.31 8.55
N GLU A 511 -12.85 4.89 7.65
CA GLU A 511 -14.30 4.73 7.63
C GLU A 511 -14.69 3.27 7.37
N ALA A 512 -14.04 2.64 6.38
CA ALA A 512 -14.27 1.24 6.07
C ALA A 512 -13.83 0.31 7.20
N LEU A 513 -12.65 0.54 7.80
CA LEU A 513 -12.18 -0.22 8.96
C LEU A 513 -13.19 -0.13 10.12
N LYS A 514 -13.68 1.07 10.43
CA LYS A 514 -14.67 1.29 11.47
C LYS A 514 -15.94 0.48 11.18
N ALA A 515 -16.49 0.61 9.97
CA ALA A 515 -17.71 -0.11 9.57
C ALA A 515 -17.55 -1.64 9.65
N ILE A 516 -16.45 -2.19 9.13
CA ILE A 516 -16.18 -3.63 9.17
C ILE A 516 -15.97 -4.10 10.62
N GLN A 517 -15.29 -3.32 11.46
CA GLN A 517 -15.11 -3.63 12.88
C GLN A 517 -16.44 -3.62 13.65
N GLU A 518 -17.32 -2.66 13.39
CA GLU A 518 -18.67 -2.59 13.97
C GLU A 518 -19.47 -3.84 13.60
N ILE A 519 -19.59 -4.17 12.31
CA ILE A 519 -20.30 -5.38 11.85
C ILE A 519 -19.69 -6.64 12.48
N ARG A 520 -18.36 -6.74 12.52
CA ARG A 520 -17.63 -7.88 13.10
C ARG A 520 -17.93 -8.05 14.59
N LEU A 521 -17.90 -6.98 15.37
CA LEU A 521 -18.11 -7.03 16.82
C LEU A 521 -19.57 -7.31 17.17
N GLU A 522 -20.51 -6.65 16.47
CA GLU A 522 -21.95 -6.83 16.68
C GLU A 522 -22.40 -8.27 16.38
N ASN A 523 -21.81 -8.90 15.38
CA ASN A 523 -22.16 -10.26 14.94
C ASN A 523 -21.19 -11.35 15.43
N GLY A 524 -20.19 -11.00 16.25
CA GLY A 524 -19.24 -11.97 16.82
C GLY A 524 -18.37 -12.72 15.78
N LEU A 525 -18.01 -12.06 14.67
CA LEU A 525 -17.33 -12.71 13.55
C LEU A 525 -15.83 -12.95 13.84
N GLY A 526 -15.41 -14.21 13.74
CA GLY A 526 -14.10 -14.68 14.20
C GLY A 526 -12.95 -14.50 13.20
N PHE A 527 -12.66 -13.29 12.72
CA PHE A 527 -11.49 -13.00 11.86
C PHE A 527 -10.68 -11.81 12.37
N ASN A 528 -9.46 -11.59 11.86
CA ASN A 528 -8.66 -10.38 12.12
C ASN A 528 -8.68 -9.44 10.92
N ILE A 529 -8.50 -8.13 11.15
CA ILE A 529 -8.35 -7.13 10.07
C ILE A 529 -6.93 -6.58 10.14
N MET A 530 -6.31 -6.32 8.99
CA MET A 530 -5.01 -5.69 8.86
C MET A 530 -5.05 -4.60 7.78
N ILE A 531 -4.36 -3.47 8.02
CA ILE A 531 -4.34 -2.32 7.13
C ILE A 531 -2.92 -2.09 6.63
N LEU A 532 -2.71 -2.22 5.32
CA LEU A 532 -1.42 -1.95 4.70
C LEU A 532 -1.54 -0.78 3.73
N ALA A 533 -0.47 -0.01 3.66
CA ALA A 533 -0.39 1.20 2.87
C ALA A 533 0.50 0.98 1.65
N VAL A 534 0.08 1.44 0.47
CA VAL A 534 0.87 1.45 -0.77
C VAL A 534 0.83 2.81 -1.43
N ASN A 535 1.85 3.13 -2.24
CA ASN A 535 1.88 4.38 -2.98
C ASN A 535 1.19 4.23 -4.35
N ALA A 536 0.83 5.36 -4.96
CA ALA A 536 0.21 5.36 -6.27
C ALA A 536 1.14 4.88 -7.39
N ASN A 537 2.41 5.30 -7.37
CA ASN A 537 3.37 4.99 -8.43
C ASN A 537 4.82 5.00 -7.92
N GLU A 538 5.76 4.58 -8.78
CA GLU A 538 7.19 4.47 -8.49
C GLU A 538 7.90 5.78 -8.10
N LEU A 539 7.29 6.93 -8.39
CA LEU A 539 7.89 8.24 -8.11
C LEU A 539 7.78 8.60 -6.62
N ASP A 540 6.81 8.04 -5.90
CA ASP A 540 6.72 8.18 -4.44
C ASP A 540 7.47 7.03 -3.75
N LYS A 541 8.69 7.32 -3.30
CA LYS A 541 9.61 6.32 -2.70
C LYS A 541 9.32 6.02 -1.22
N THR A 542 8.17 6.45 -0.70
CA THR A 542 7.81 6.22 0.70
C THR A 542 7.23 4.82 0.87
N ILE A 543 8.03 3.75 0.71
CA ILE A 543 7.56 2.43 1.15
C ILE A 543 7.31 2.53 2.66
N GLN A 544 6.07 2.31 3.06
CA GLN A 544 5.67 2.37 4.46
C GLN A 544 6.34 1.21 5.19
N LYS A 545 7.26 1.53 6.10
CA LYS A 545 8.09 0.55 6.84
C LYS A 545 7.26 -0.60 7.46
N PHE A 546 6.02 -0.31 7.87
CA PHE A 546 5.11 -1.31 8.39
C PHE A 546 4.61 -2.29 7.31
N THR A 547 4.21 -1.82 6.13
CA THR A 547 3.79 -2.68 5.01
C THR A 547 4.92 -3.64 4.64
N GLU A 548 6.15 -3.13 4.50
CA GLU A 548 7.31 -3.98 4.20
C GLU A 548 7.60 -5.00 5.31
N TYR A 549 7.54 -4.59 6.58
CA TYR A 549 7.69 -5.50 7.72
C TYR A 549 6.64 -6.61 7.70
N TYR A 550 5.36 -6.25 7.52
CA TYR A 550 4.25 -7.20 7.53
C TYR A 550 4.33 -8.19 6.37
N LEU A 551 4.69 -7.70 5.17
CA LEU A 551 4.85 -8.48 3.95
C LEU A 551 6.06 -9.42 3.96
N ASN A 552 7.12 -9.08 4.72
CA ASN A 552 8.27 -9.95 4.90
C ASN A 552 8.02 -11.06 5.94
N LYS A 553 7.15 -10.80 6.93
CA LYS A 553 6.87 -11.75 8.02
C LYS A 553 5.78 -12.77 7.65
N ASN A 554 4.83 -12.39 6.80
CA ASN A 554 3.71 -13.22 6.41
C ASN A 554 3.77 -13.58 4.91
N HIS A 555 3.12 -14.67 4.51
CA HIS A 555 3.13 -15.14 3.11
C HIS A 555 1.77 -15.75 2.74
N GLY A 556 1.50 -15.88 1.43
CA GLY A 556 0.26 -16.50 0.94
C GLY A 556 -0.91 -15.53 0.81
N TYR A 557 -0.63 -14.27 0.43
CA TYR A 557 -1.63 -13.25 0.16
C TYR A 557 -2.45 -13.60 -1.07
N GLU A 558 -3.74 -13.83 -0.87
CA GLU A 558 -4.68 -14.16 -1.95
C GLU A 558 -5.92 -13.29 -1.86
N HIS A 559 -6.33 -12.75 -3.01
CA HIS A 559 -7.65 -12.14 -3.10
C HIS A 559 -8.73 -13.23 -3.14
N LYS A 560 -9.75 -13.07 -2.30
CA LYS A 560 -10.90 -13.98 -2.16
C LYS A 560 -12.22 -13.23 -1.92
N ALA A 561 -12.23 -11.90 -2.08
CA ALA A 561 -13.33 -11.01 -1.72
C ALA A 561 -13.88 -11.23 -0.28
N GLY A 562 -12.99 -11.54 0.66
CA GLY A 562 -13.38 -11.90 2.03
C GLY A 562 -12.35 -12.73 2.78
N VAL A 563 -12.78 -13.39 3.85
CA VAL A 563 -11.91 -14.17 4.74
C VAL A 563 -12.66 -15.33 5.39
N ALA A 564 -11.98 -16.45 5.60
CA ALA A 564 -12.52 -17.57 6.38
C ALA A 564 -12.50 -17.24 7.90
N PRO A 565 -13.40 -17.84 8.70
CA PRO A 565 -13.26 -17.82 10.16
C PRO A 565 -11.87 -18.31 10.59
N GLY A 566 -11.23 -17.59 11.50
CA GLY A 566 -9.84 -17.83 11.91
C GLY A 566 -8.79 -17.34 10.91
N GLY A 567 -9.16 -16.55 9.91
CA GLY A 567 -8.24 -15.89 8.98
C GLY A 567 -7.96 -14.42 9.30
N THR A 568 -7.12 -13.79 8.47
CA THR A 568 -6.82 -12.35 8.53
C THR A 568 -7.21 -11.68 7.20
N PHE A 569 -8.12 -10.70 7.25
CA PHE A 569 -8.54 -9.86 6.15
C PHE A 569 -7.61 -8.64 6.05
N ILE A 570 -7.00 -8.43 4.90
CA ILE A 570 -6.02 -7.37 4.65
C ILE A 570 -6.63 -6.37 3.69
N MET A 571 -6.75 -5.11 4.11
CA MET A 571 -7.13 -4.00 3.23
C MET A 571 -5.87 -3.20 2.84
N ILE A 572 -5.71 -2.97 1.54
CA ILE A 572 -4.65 -2.14 0.98
C ILE A 572 -5.21 -0.77 0.66
N TYR A 573 -4.67 0.27 1.30
CA TYR A 573 -5.04 1.65 1.01
C TYR A 573 -3.93 2.43 0.32
N LEU A 574 -4.32 3.41 -0.48
CA LEU A 574 -3.43 4.30 -1.18
C LEU A 574 -2.97 5.45 -0.27
N GLU A 575 -1.68 5.59 -0.02
CA GLU A 575 -1.14 6.69 0.79
C GLU A 575 -0.91 7.93 -0.09
N GLU A 576 -1.75 8.96 0.04
CA GLU A 576 -1.69 10.14 -0.83
C GLU A 576 -1.24 11.43 -0.14
N LYS A 577 -0.42 12.23 -0.84
CA LYS A 577 -0.02 13.59 -0.42
C LYS A 577 -0.98 14.69 -0.86
N VAL A 578 -1.80 14.43 -1.88
CA VAL A 578 -2.77 15.35 -2.45
C VAL A 578 -4.05 14.57 -2.74
N PRO A 579 -5.25 15.13 -2.49
CA PRO A 579 -6.53 14.69 -3.03
C PRO A 579 -6.48 13.92 -4.38
N TYR A 580 -6.99 12.68 -4.41
CA TYR A 580 -7.07 11.73 -5.55
C TYR A 580 -7.61 12.28 -6.90
N TYR A 581 -8.09 13.53 -6.96
CA TYR A 581 -8.70 14.15 -8.14
C TYR A 581 -7.73 14.32 -9.33
N TYR A 582 -6.42 14.41 -9.10
CA TYR A 582 -5.48 14.91 -10.14
C TYR A 582 -4.91 13.87 -11.11
N TYR A 583 -5.11 12.56 -10.89
CA TYR A 583 -4.41 11.52 -11.68
C TYR A 583 -5.21 10.92 -12.84
N TYR A 584 -6.52 11.18 -12.97
CA TYR A 584 -7.35 10.65 -14.06
C TYR A 584 -8.29 11.71 -14.65
N ASN A 585 -7.82 12.42 -15.66
CA ASN A 585 -8.63 13.37 -16.45
C ASN A 585 -9.45 12.67 -17.57
N THR A 586 -9.88 11.42 -17.35
CA THR A 586 -10.75 10.69 -18.28
C THR A 586 -12.01 10.25 -17.56
N ARG A 587 -13.17 10.53 -18.16
CA ARG A 587 -14.53 10.28 -17.65
C ARG A 587 -14.80 8.79 -17.37
N ARG A 588 -14.29 8.24 -16.27
CA ARG A 588 -14.80 7.01 -15.66
C ARG A 588 -14.90 7.22 -14.15
N PRO A 589 -16.07 7.01 -13.52
CA PRO A 589 -16.24 7.29 -12.11
C PRO A 589 -15.29 6.43 -11.27
N SER A 590 -14.98 6.89 -10.06
CA SER A 590 -14.50 5.99 -9.00
C SER A 590 -15.33 4.69 -8.95
N LEU A 591 -14.79 3.59 -8.43
CA LEU A 591 -15.53 2.35 -8.16
C LEU A 591 -16.80 2.54 -7.32
N THR A 592 -16.99 3.73 -6.80
CA THR A 592 -18.12 4.15 -5.99
C THR A 592 -18.84 5.30 -6.70
N GLY A 593 -19.27 5.11 -7.96
CA GLY A 593 -19.84 6.16 -8.83
C GLY A 593 -20.93 7.06 -8.21
N ASP A 594 -21.50 6.70 -7.06
CA ASP A 594 -22.42 7.54 -6.29
C ASP A 594 -21.75 8.59 -5.38
N PHE A 595 -20.42 8.58 -5.16
CA PHE A 595 -19.71 9.72 -4.54
C PHE A 595 -19.65 10.94 -5.48
N GLU A 596 -19.96 10.78 -6.77
CA GLU A 596 -20.15 11.93 -7.67
C GLU A 596 -21.53 12.59 -7.51
N LYS A 597 -22.50 11.92 -6.86
CA LYS A 597 -23.82 12.49 -6.54
C LYS A 597 -23.88 13.14 -5.16
N PHE A 598 -23.01 12.76 -4.23
CA PHE A 598 -22.86 13.43 -2.95
C PHE A 598 -21.72 14.44 -3.02
N THR A 599 -22.10 15.70 -3.28
CA THR A 599 -21.26 16.90 -3.29
C THR A 599 -20.14 16.90 -4.33
N GLU A 600 -20.32 17.68 -5.39
CA GLU A 600 -19.25 18.12 -6.28
C GLU A 600 -17.97 18.44 -5.46
N GLY A 601 -16.91 17.67 -5.67
CA GLY A 601 -15.55 18.09 -5.34
C GLY A 601 -15.02 17.80 -3.93
N ILE A 602 -15.56 16.86 -3.15
CA ILE A 602 -14.89 16.41 -1.92
C ILE A 602 -13.93 15.24 -2.23
N PRO A 603 -12.61 15.42 -2.08
CA PRO A 603 -11.66 14.36 -2.34
C PRO A 603 -11.64 13.29 -1.24
N ILE A 604 -11.70 12.02 -1.66
CA ILE A 604 -11.50 10.88 -0.75
C ILE A 604 -10.00 10.73 -0.51
N LEU A 605 -9.55 11.07 0.70
CA LEU A 605 -8.17 10.85 1.12
C LEU A 605 -7.99 9.39 1.51
N ASN A 606 -6.86 8.79 1.13
CA ASN A 606 -6.48 7.43 1.48
C ASN A 606 -7.52 6.33 1.17
N PRO A 607 -7.94 6.17 -0.09
CA PRO A 607 -8.93 5.17 -0.47
C PRO A 607 -8.37 3.74 -0.37
N ILE A 608 -9.22 2.76 -0.06
CA ILE A 608 -8.91 1.34 -0.22
C ILE A 608 -8.91 0.98 -1.70
N VAL A 609 -7.88 0.28 -2.16
CA VAL A 609 -7.65 -0.01 -3.58
C VAL A 609 -7.54 -1.50 -3.89
N ALA A 610 -7.36 -2.34 -2.87
CA ALA A 610 -7.36 -3.79 -3.01
C ALA A 610 -7.58 -4.48 -1.66
N ASP A 611 -7.99 -5.74 -1.68
CA ASP A 611 -8.06 -6.60 -0.51
C ASP A 611 -7.46 -7.99 -0.73
N PHE A 612 -6.98 -8.58 0.37
CA PHE A 612 -6.36 -9.89 0.42
C PHE A 612 -6.76 -10.64 1.69
N SER A 613 -6.52 -11.94 1.68
CA SER A 613 -6.79 -12.84 2.80
C SER A 613 -5.56 -13.68 3.12
N LEU A 614 -5.35 -13.92 4.42
CA LEU A 614 -4.48 -14.97 4.92
C LEU A 614 -5.32 -16.05 5.58
N PRO A 615 -5.00 -17.35 5.39
CA PRO A 615 -5.77 -18.46 5.92
C PRO A 615 -5.55 -18.70 7.43
N TYR A 616 -4.88 -17.79 8.13
CA TYR A 616 -4.57 -17.91 9.55
C TYR A 616 -4.68 -16.55 10.27
N LEU A 617 -4.93 -16.61 11.58
CA LEU A 617 -4.89 -15.45 12.47
C LEU A 617 -3.43 -15.03 12.68
N CYS A 618 -3.08 -13.83 12.23
CA CYS A 618 -1.86 -13.19 12.68
C CYS A 618 -2.05 -12.76 14.14
N CYS A 619 -1.49 -13.50 15.08
CA CYS A 619 -1.48 -13.13 16.50
C CYS A 619 -0.58 -11.91 16.72
N ASP A 620 -1.02 -11.00 17.60
CA ASP A 620 -0.26 -9.92 18.24
C ASP A 620 -0.33 -8.51 17.63
N GLU A 621 -0.97 -8.27 16.49
CA GLU A 621 -0.97 -6.91 15.87
C GLU A 621 -2.24 -6.07 16.08
N ASN A 622 -3.34 -6.65 16.61
CA ASN A 622 -4.62 -5.94 16.82
C ASN A 622 -4.82 -5.37 18.23
N ASN A 623 -3.98 -5.75 19.20
CA ASN A 623 -4.01 -5.20 20.56
C ASN A 623 -3.15 -3.93 20.62
N ILE A 624 -3.72 -2.85 20.09
CA ILE A 624 -3.00 -1.62 19.83
C ILE A 624 -3.15 -0.67 21.01
N GLY A 625 -2.02 -0.38 21.64
CA GLY A 625 -1.91 0.58 22.73
C GLY A 625 -0.82 1.58 22.42
N LEU A 626 -1.13 2.86 22.59
CA LEU A 626 -0.15 3.93 22.56
C LEU A 626 -0.46 4.91 23.68
N THR A 627 0.56 5.26 24.46
CA THR A 627 0.45 6.30 25.49
C THR A 627 1.69 7.17 25.49
N LEU A 628 1.47 8.45 25.74
CA LEU A 628 2.48 9.44 26.08
C LEU A 628 2.40 9.75 27.58
N PRO A 629 3.48 10.23 28.21
CA PRO A 629 3.48 10.63 29.62
C PRO A 629 2.49 11.77 29.94
N VAL A 630 2.19 12.62 28.96
CA VAL A 630 1.30 13.78 29.06
C VAL A 630 0.50 13.95 27.76
N ASP A 631 -0.66 14.60 27.85
CA ASP A 631 -1.55 14.95 26.73
C ASP A 631 -1.43 16.44 26.31
N LYS A 632 -0.75 17.27 27.12
CA LYS A 632 -0.38 18.65 26.80
C LYS A 632 1.05 18.93 27.24
N ILE A 633 1.82 19.62 26.41
CA ILE A 633 3.19 20.01 26.75
C ILE A 633 3.50 21.44 26.32
N CYS A 634 4.15 22.18 27.22
CA CYS A 634 4.72 23.49 26.95
C CYS A 634 6.20 23.32 26.61
N PHE A 635 6.63 23.74 25.42
CA PHE A 635 7.96 23.44 24.90
C PHE A 635 8.78 24.69 24.55
N ASP A 636 10.08 24.55 24.69
CA ASP A 636 11.14 25.47 24.25
C ASP A 636 12.30 24.64 23.69
N SER A 637 13.35 25.31 23.20
CA SER A 637 14.55 24.66 22.64
C SER A 637 15.30 23.73 23.60
N LYS A 638 14.95 23.70 24.89
CA LYS A 638 15.56 22.84 25.91
C LYS A 638 14.66 21.67 26.32
N THR A 639 13.43 21.60 25.80
CA THR A 639 12.44 20.59 26.17
C THR A 639 12.82 19.24 25.57
N GLN A 640 12.92 18.21 26.42
CA GLN A 640 13.35 16.87 26.01
C GLN A 640 12.23 16.07 25.32
N PRO A 641 12.56 15.17 24.37
CA PRO A 641 11.58 14.28 23.75
C PRO A 641 10.92 13.32 24.75
N LEU A 642 9.63 13.06 24.58
CA LEU A 642 8.83 12.19 25.43
C LEU A 642 8.79 10.75 24.87
N PRO A 643 9.09 9.71 25.66
CA PRO A 643 9.04 8.33 25.17
C PRO A 643 7.60 7.85 24.97
N PHE A 644 7.34 7.20 23.83
CA PHE A 644 6.12 6.47 23.60
C PHE A 644 6.16 5.12 24.33
N LYS A 645 5.03 4.73 24.93
CA LYS A 645 4.79 3.33 25.32
C LYS A 645 3.84 2.72 24.31
N VAL A 646 4.34 1.78 23.51
CA VAL A 646 3.61 1.11 22.43
C VAL A 646 3.38 -0.37 22.76
N SER A 647 2.17 -0.84 22.47
CA SER A 647 1.75 -2.25 22.50
C SER A 647 1.13 -2.59 21.14
N PRO A 648 1.56 -3.67 20.46
CA PRO A 648 2.66 -4.57 20.81
C PRO A 648 4.03 -3.85 20.80
N ALA A 649 5.01 -4.41 21.50
CA ALA A 649 6.37 -3.87 21.50
C ALA A 649 6.95 -3.88 20.08
N GLY A 650 7.54 -2.75 19.65
CA GLY A 650 8.02 -2.58 18.28
C GLY A 650 6.95 -2.15 17.26
N GLY A 651 5.75 -1.78 17.72
CA GLY A 651 4.72 -1.20 16.85
C GLY A 651 5.18 0.10 16.15
N PHE A 652 4.73 0.29 14.91
CA PHE A 652 5.11 1.42 14.07
C PHE A 652 4.21 2.62 14.35
N ILE A 653 4.75 3.69 14.94
CA ILE A 653 4.00 4.91 15.30
C ILE A 653 4.06 5.93 14.17
N LYS A 654 2.92 6.52 13.81
CA LYS A 654 2.82 7.61 12.83
C LYS A 654 1.88 8.71 13.34
N ALA A 655 2.25 9.97 13.14
CA ALA A 655 1.37 11.09 13.45
C ALA A 655 0.33 11.31 12.34
N ASN A 656 -0.92 11.58 12.72
CA ASN A 656 -2.01 11.94 11.82
C ASN A 656 -1.89 13.43 11.43
N VAL A 657 -0.88 13.75 10.61
CA VAL A 657 -0.60 15.10 10.10
C VAL A 657 -0.51 15.08 8.57
N ARG A 658 -0.53 16.26 7.92
CA ARG A 658 -0.37 16.30 6.46
C ARG A 658 1.04 15.83 6.06
N PRO A 659 1.24 15.24 4.87
CA PRO A 659 2.55 14.68 4.49
C PRO A 659 3.69 15.68 4.34
N ASP A 660 3.41 16.98 4.23
CA ASP A 660 4.37 18.09 4.28
C ASP A 660 4.67 18.58 5.71
N GLN A 661 3.95 18.04 6.70
CA GLN A 661 4.08 18.41 8.11
C GLN A 661 4.78 17.31 8.91
N ASN A 662 5.49 17.72 9.95
CA ASN A 662 6.10 16.82 10.91
C ASN A 662 5.29 16.87 12.22
N GLY A 663 4.79 15.72 12.64
CA GLY A 663 4.03 15.56 13.89
C GLY A 663 4.88 15.19 15.10
N GLY A 664 6.20 15.34 15.03
CA GLY A 664 7.12 15.18 16.16
C GLY A 664 7.53 13.74 16.48
N VAL A 665 7.13 12.74 15.69
CA VAL A 665 7.52 11.34 15.94
C VAL A 665 8.93 11.09 15.41
N THR A 666 9.85 10.72 16.29
CA THR A 666 11.24 10.41 15.93
C THR A 666 11.79 9.26 16.78
N VAL A 667 13.01 8.83 16.50
CA VAL A 667 13.75 7.84 17.28
C VAL A 667 14.90 8.56 17.97
N ASN A 668 15.01 8.40 19.30
CA ASN A 668 16.11 9.02 20.06
C ASN A 668 17.43 8.25 19.90
N GLU A 669 18.49 8.79 20.52
CA GLU A 669 19.84 8.23 20.55
C GLU A 669 19.93 6.78 21.09
N TYR A 670 18.89 6.28 21.77
CA TYR A 670 18.81 4.91 22.31
C TYR A 670 17.98 3.95 21.45
N GLY A 671 17.50 4.39 20.28
CA GLY A 671 16.65 3.57 19.41
C GLY A 671 15.19 3.47 19.87
N ILE A 672 14.77 4.30 20.82
CA ILE A 672 13.40 4.32 21.36
C ILE A 672 12.58 5.35 20.59
N LEU A 673 11.35 4.98 20.21
CA LEU A 673 10.39 5.92 19.62
C LEU A 673 9.96 6.97 20.65
N VAL A 674 10.14 8.24 20.30
CA VAL A 674 9.83 9.40 21.13
C VAL A 674 9.03 10.45 20.35
N PHE A 675 8.28 11.27 21.07
CA PHE A 675 7.67 12.51 20.59
C PHE A 675 8.57 13.69 20.93
N ASP A 676 9.14 14.36 19.94
CA ASP A 676 9.92 15.59 20.09
C ASP A 676 9.08 16.82 19.67
N PRO A 677 8.68 17.68 20.62
CA PRO A 677 7.89 18.87 20.29
C PRO A 677 8.66 19.90 19.43
N ASN A 678 10.00 19.88 19.42
CA ASN A 678 10.80 20.81 18.62
C ASN A 678 10.83 20.45 17.13
N LEU A 679 10.46 19.21 16.78
CA LEU A 679 10.34 18.77 15.39
C LEU A 679 8.94 19.01 14.82
N VAL A 680 7.99 19.44 15.64
CA VAL A 680 6.60 19.66 15.21
C VAL A 680 6.53 20.91 14.33
N SER A 681 5.87 20.78 13.17
CA SER A 681 5.62 21.90 12.26
C SER A 681 4.87 23.05 12.96
N LYS A 682 5.26 24.29 12.68
CA LYS A 682 4.75 25.49 13.40
C LYS A 682 3.24 25.64 13.32
N GLU A 683 2.63 25.23 12.21
CA GLU A 683 1.19 25.30 11.97
C GLU A 683 0.39 24.38 12.91
N LEU A 684 1.03 23.34 13.46
CA LEU A 684 0.41 22.38 14.38
C LEU A 684 0.49 22.83 15.85
N ILE A 685 1.19 23.92 16.16
CA ILE A 685 1.26 24.47 17.53
C ILE A 685 -0.14 24.94 17.94
N GLY A 686 -0.58 24.51 19.13
CA GLY A 686 -1.93 24.75 19.65
C GLY A 686 -3.01 23.82 19.05
N GLN A 687 -2.68 22.98 18.07
CA GLN A 687 -3.58 21.96 17.53
C GLN A 687 -3.34 20.61 18.20
N THR A 688 -4.37 19.77 18.26
CA THR A 688 -4.27 18.40 18.79
C THR A 688 -3.70 17.47 17.73
N ILE A 689 -2.53 16.90 18.01
CA ILE A 689 -1.89 15.87 17.17
C ILE A 689 -2.32 14.51 17.70
N THR A 690 -2.80 13.64 16.81
CA THR A 690 -3.16 12.25 17.13
C THR A 690 -2.21 11.28 16.42
N PHE A 691 -2.18 10.03 16.86
CA PHE A 691 -1.23 9.03 16.36
C PHE A 691 -1.90 7.72 16.00
N THR A 692 -1.34 7.03 15.01
CA THR A 692 -1.63 5.63 14.68
C THR A 692 -0.49 4.71 15.10
N VAL A 693 -0.82 3.45 15.36
CA VAL A 693 0.14 2.35 15.52
C VAL A 693 -0.23 1.25 14.55
N ASN A 694 0.72 0.78 13.75
CA ASN A 694 0.48 -0.25 12.72
C ASN A 694 -0.71 0.12 11.80
N ASN A 695 -0.87 1.42 11.49
CA ASN A 695 -1.98 2.02 10.72
C ASN A 695 -3.37 2.03 11.39
N PHE A 696 -3.51 1.67 12.67
CA PHE A 696 -4.76 1.84 13.42
C PHE A 696 -4.71 3.08 14.30
N ASP A 697 -5.83 3.81 14.38
CA ASP A 697 -5.97 4.97 15.26
C ASP A 697 -5.85 4.60 16.73
N THR A 698 -5.21 5.48 17.50
CA THR A 698 -5.05 5.35 18.95
C THR A 698 -5.75 6.49 19.67
N LYS A 699 -6.06 6.31 20.96
CA LYS A 699 -6.55 7.41 21.81
C LYS A 699 -5.44 8.37 22.25
N CYS A 700 -4.19 8.11 21.86
CA CYS A 700 -3.06 8.95 22.21
C CYS A 700 -3.14 10.25 21.41
N ALA A 701 -3.20 11.36 22.13
CA ALA A 701 -3.22 12.69 21.56
C ALA A 701 -2.30 13.61 22.37
N ILE A 702 -1.72 14.60 21.70
CA ILE A 702 -0.92 15.62 22.35
C ILE A 702 -1.17 17.00 21.73
N THR A 703 -1.29 18.01 22.58
CA THR A 703 -1.31 19.42 22.15
C THR A 703 -0.06 20.12 22.66
N ILE A 704 0.67 20.80 21.78
CA ILE A 704 1.88 21.52 22.15
C ILE A 704 1.65 23.03 22.17
N PHE A 705 2.31 23.72 23.09
CA PHE A 705 2.27 25.17 23.20
C PHE A 705 3.68 25.71 23.40
N GLU A 706 4.03 26.78 22.69
CA GLU A 706 5.32 27.44 22.87
C GLU A 706 5.35 28.21 24.20
N LYS A 707 6.48 28.17 24.91
CA LYS A 707 6.64 28.93 26.16
C LYS A 707 6.72 30.44 25.87
N PRO A 708 5.92 31.30 26.53
CA PRO A 708 6.04 32.75 26.41
C PRO A 708 7.36 33.22 27.03
N ILE A 709 8.00 34.19 26.38
CA ILE A 709 9.26 34.79 26.82
C ILE A 709 8.93 36.19 27.38
N PHE A 710 8.94 36.34 28.71
CA PHE A 710 8.55 37.59 29.38
C PHE A 710 9.39 37.88 30.64
N ASP A 711 9.42 39.16 31.02
CA ASP A 711 10.04 39.72 32.22
C ASP A 711 9.23 40.95 32.71
N PHE A 712 9.69 41.68 33.74
CA PHE A 712 9.07 42.94 34.17
C PHE A 712 10.03 43.99 34.72
N VAL A 713 9.59 45.25 34.64
CA VAL A 713 10.25 46.43 35.21
C VAL A 713 9.35 47.07 36.26
N ALA A 714 9.92 47.57 37.37
CA ALA A 714 9.18 48.21 38.45
C ALA A 714 9.69 49.64 38.72
N VAL A 715 8.78 50.62 38.79
CA VAL A 715 9.09 52.05 38.95
C VAL A 715 8.30 52.63 40.14
N PRO A 716 8.94 52.98 41.27
CA PRO A 716 8.28 53.59 42.42
C PRO A 716 7.94 55.07 42.18
N LEU A 717 6.70 55.49 42.48
CA LEU A 717 6.30 56.91 42.53
C LEU A 717 6.77 57.56 43.85
N LYS A 718 7.17 58.84 43.78
CA LYS A 718 7.73 59.60 44.91
C LYS A 718 6.80 59.56 46.14
N PRO A 719 7.30 59.20 47.34
CA PRO A 719 6.49 59.13 48.56
C PRO A 719 5.97 60.51 48.98
N SER A 720 4.67 60.62 49.25
CA SER A 720 4.00 61.85 49.72
C SER A 720 4.20 62.13 51.22
N GLY A 721 5.13 61.45 51.89
CA GLY A 721 5.48 61.69 53.29
C GLY A 721 4.52 61.11 54.33
N ILE A 722 3.60 60.23 53.95
CA ILE A 722 2.62 59.64 54.88
C ILE A 722 2.46 58.14 54.59
N SER A 723 3.20 57.29 55.33
CA SER A 723 3.01 55.82 55.51
C SER A 723 2.78 54.86 54.31
N GLU A 724 2.76 55.31 53.05
CA GLU A 724 2.52 54.47 51.87
C GLU A 724 3.29 54.96 50.62
N THR A 725 3.57 54.04 49.68
CA THR A 725 4.24 54.30 48.39
C THR A 725 3.60 53.46 47.28
N GLU A 726 3.22 54.09 46.17
CA GLU A 726 2.74 53.42 44.95
C GLU A 726 3.93 53.03 44.04
N VAL A 727 3.92 51.81 43.51
CA VAL A 727 4.90 51.30 42.54
C VAL A 727 4.16 50.80 41.30
N THR A 728 4.58 51.26 40.12
CA THR A 728 4.06 50.79 38.83
C THR A 728 4.95 49.67 38.29
N PHE A 729 4.34 48.56 37.87
CA PHE A 729 4.99 47.39 37.30
C PHE A 729 4.56 47.23 35.84
N THR A 730 5.52 47.01 34.94
CA THR A 730 5.27 46.82 33.49
C THR A 730 5.94 45.54 33.00
N VAL A 731 5.17 44.64 32.36
CA VAL A 731 5.64 43.41 31.72
C VAL A 731 6.38 43.75 30.42
N THR A 732 7.52 43.10 30.18
CA THR A 732 8.35 43.21 28.97
C THR A 732 8.58 41.82 28.36
N GLY A 733 8.85 41.72 27.05
CA GLY A 733 9.07 40.44 26.36
C GLY A 733 8.30 40.28 25.04
N ASP A 734 8.36 39.09 24.47
CA ASP A 734 7.73 38.72 23.19
C ASP A 734 6.47 37.86 23.44
N ASN A 735 5.51 37.87 22.51
CA ASN A 735 4.25 37.11 22.59
C ASN A 735 3.39 37.42 23.84
N LEU A 736 3.37 38.70 24.28
CA LEU A 736 2.67 39.16 25.49
C LEU A 736 1.14 39.23 25.37
N ALA A 737 0.59 39.28 24.16
CA ALA A 737 -0.85 39.40 23.94
C ALA A 737 -1.62 38.12 24.31
N GLY A 738 -2.74 38.25 25.03
CA GLY A 738 -3.62 37.14 25.41
C GLY A 738 -3.21 36.36 26.68
N ASN A 739 -2.13 36.77 27.36
CA ASN A 739 -1.72 36.22 28.65
C ASN A 739 -2.48 36.88 29.82
N LYS A 740 -2.75 36.11 30.86
CA LYS A 740 -3.15 36.60 32.19
C LYS A 740 -1.92 36.69 33.08
N TYR A 741 -1.68 37.84 33.66
CA TYR A 741 -0.54 38.13 34.53
C TYR A 741 -1.00 38.16 35.98
N THR A 742 -0.58 37.16 36.76
CA THR A 742 -0.79 37.10 38.21
C THR A 742 0.45 37.61 38.92
N TRP A 743 0.30 38.72 39.63
CA TRP A 743 1.35 39.38 40.39
C TRP A 743 1.26 39.04 41.87
N ASN A 744 2.38 38.63 42.45
CA ASN A 744 2.58 38.56 43.89
C ASN A 744 3.66 39.58 44.27
N PHE A 745 3.29 40.60 45.03
CA PHE A 745 4.14 41.75 45.32
C PHE A 745 5.10 41.53 46.51
N GLY A 746 5.06 40.37 47.17
CA GLY A 746 6.06 40.00 48.20
C GLY A 746 5.90 40.71 49.54
N ASP A 747 4.86 41.51 49.73
CA ASP A 747 4.49 42.23 50.98
C ASP A 747 3.34 41.56 51.75
N LYS A 748 2.97 40.33 51.36
CA LYS A 748 1.88 39.51 51.91
C LYS A 748 0.47 39.98 51.56
N THR A 749 0.28 40.89 50.61
CA THR A 749 -1.05 41.11 50.02
C THR A 749 -1.46 39.95 49.13
N ASP A 750 -2.76 39.76 48.93
CA ASP A 750 -3.27 38.73 48.03
C ASP A 750 -2.77 38.97 46.59
N PRO A 751 -2.40 37.92 45.84
CA PRO A 751 -1.96 38.05 44.46
C PRO A 751 -3.05 38.67 43.56
N VAL A 752 -2.66 39.56 42.65
CA VAL A 752 -3.59 40.26 41.75
C VAL A 752 -3.40 39.73 40.33
N THR A 753 -4.51 39.35 39.66
CA THR A 753 -4.47 38.88 38.27
C THR A 753 -5.11 39.90 37.33
N ASP A 754 -4.40 40.30 36.28
CA ASP A 754 -4.86 41.24 35.26
C ASP A 754 -4.42 40.76 33.86
N GLU A 755 -5.11 41.20 32.81
CA GLU A 755 -4.76 40.98 31.40
C GLU A 755 -3.90 42.12 30.83
N LYS A 756 -3.79 43.23 31.58
CA LYS A 756 -2.92 44.35 31.23
C LYS A 756 -1.46 44.03 31.51
N THR A 757 -0.59 44.52 30.63
CA THR A 757 0.87 44.45 30.81
C THR A 757 1.39 45.51 31.78
N GLU A 758 0.53 46.34 32.38
CA GLU A 758 0.91 47.34 33.38
C GLU A 758 -0.06 47.30 34.58
N ILE A 759 0.48 47.28 35.80
CA ILE A 759 -0.29 47.28 37.05
C ILE A 759 0.39 48.18 38.11
N LYS A 760 -0.39 48.73 39.02
CA LYS A 760 0.10 49.54 40.14
C LYS A 760 -0.21 48.85 41.47
N HIS A 761 0.75 48.91 42.41
CA HIS A 761 0.58 48.36 43.75
C HIS A 761 1.05 49.35 44.82
N ILE A 762 0.35 49.41 45.94
CA ILE A 762 0.64 50.34 47.05
C ILE A 762 1.23 49.55 48.21
N TYR A 763 2.48 49.82 48.55
CA TYR A 763 3.15 49.25 49.72
C TYR A 763 2.94 50.14 50.94
N LYS A 764 2.42 49.57 52.03
CA LYS A 764 2.27 50.24 53.34
C LYS A 764 3.45 49.92 54.25
N TYR A 765 4.00 50.93 54.92
CA TYR A 765 5.20 50.77 55.76
C TYR A 765 5.14 51.63 57.03
N ASN A 766 5.81 51.19 58.10
CA ASN A 766 5.93 51.94 59.37
C ASN A 766 7.31 52.59 59.45
N SER A 767 7.36 53.92 59.56
CA SER A 767 8.57 54.73 59.34
C SER A 767 9.41 55.01 60.60
N GLU A 768 9.06 54.46 61.77
CA GLU A 768 9.71 54.86 63.03
C GLU A 768 11.17 54.39 63.19
N SER A 769 11.69 53.51 62.34
CA SER A 769 13.11 53.09 62.41
C SER A 769 13.76 52.58 61.12
N GLN A 770 12.98 52.32 60.04
CA GLN A 770 13.50 51.75 58.80
C GLN A 770 13.34 52.74 57.63
N LYS A 771 14.46 53.07 56.97
CA LYS A 771 14.51 54.01 55.84
C LYS A 771 14.43 53.35 54.46
N LYS A 772 14.82 52.07 54.31
CA LYS A 772 14.80 51.33 53.02
C LYS A 772 13.98 50.04 53.10
N PHE A 773 13.10 49.85 52.13
CA PHE A 773 12.21 48.68 52.01
C PHE A 773 12.53 47.90 50.73
N THR A 774 12.55 46.55 50.79
CA THR A 774 12.79 45.65 49.64
C THR A 774 11.76 44.52 49.64
N PHE A 775 11.11 44.29 48.50
CA PHE A 775 10.11 43.25 48.30
C PHE A 775 10.48 42.36 47.10
N TYR A 776 10.27 41.05 47.22
CA TYR A 776 10.50 40.10 46.13
C TYR A 776 9.20 39.90 45.36
N VAL A 777 9.13 40.49 44.17
CA VAL A 777 7.92 40.48 43.35
C VAL A 777 8.00 39.31 42.37
N THR A 778 6.98 38.48 42.35
CA THR A 778 6.84 37.35 41.44
C THR A 778 5.73 37.65 40.43
N LEU A 779 6.07 37.64 39.15
CA LEU A 779 5.12 37.72 38.05
C LEU A 779 4.91 36.32 37.48
N ASN A 780 3.68 35.84 37.48
CA ASN A 780 3.27 34.62 36.79
C ASN A 780 2.46 34.99 35.53
N ALA A 781 3.00 34.71 34.35
CA ALA A 781 2.25 34.85 33.10
C ALA A 781 1.67 33.50 32.69
N ASN A 782 0.37 33.50 32.42
CA ASN A 782 -0.36 32.32 32.00
C ASN A 782 -1.13 32.61 30.71
N ASN A 783 -0.77 31.97 29.61
CA ASN A 783 -1.48 32.07 28.33
C ASN A 783 -2.78 31.23 28.27
N GLY A 784 -3.25 30.74 29.42
CA GLY A 784 -4.37 29.82 29.56
C GLY A 784 -3.98 28.33 29.45
N ASN A 785 -2.82 28.01 28.87
CA ASN A 785 -2.34 26.64 28.66
C ASN A 785 -1.00 26.34 29.35
N CYS A 786 -0.17 27.36 29.55
CA CYS A 786 1.14 27.29 30.17
C CYS A 786 1.32 28.46 31.15
N GLY A 787 1.69 28.15 32.39
CA GLY A 787 2.00 29.14 33.43
C GLY A 787 3.49 29.14 33.74
N PHE A 788 4.10 30.32 33.75
CA PHE A 788 5.51 30.51 34.05
C PHE A 788 5.68 31.69 34.99
N GLN A 789 6.70 31.63 35.83
CA GLN A 789 6.97 32.69 36.80
C GLN A 789 8.40 33.21 36.71
N THR A 790 8.56 34.50 36.91
CA THR A 790 9.85 35.17 37.13
C THR A 790 9.77 35.99 38.41
N THR A 791 10.88 36.09 39.14
CA THR A 791 10.94 36.78 40.45
C THR A 791 12.11 37.75 40.50
N HIS A 792 11.84 39.02 40.77
CA HIS A 792 12.85 40.07 40.90
C HIS A 792 12.66 40.90 42.18
N PRO A 793 13.75 41.41 42.81
CA PRO A 793 13.67 42.28 43.98
C PRO A 793 13.40 43.77 43.63
N VAL A 794 12.54 44.45 44.39
CA VAL A 794 12.12 45.87 44.18
C VAL A 794 12.24 46.69 45.49
N SER A 795 12.80 47.92 45.47
CA SER A 795 13.11 48.71 46.70
C SER A 795 12.87 50.24 46.65
N PHE A 796 12.62 50.94 47.81
CA PHE A 796 12.44 52.43 47.94
C PHE A 796 12.74 53.06 49.37
N GLU A 797 12.87 54.42 49.52
CA GLU A 797 13.34 55.20 50.75
C GLU A 797 12.77 56.68 50.96
N ILE A 798 12.90 57.37 52.15
CA ILE A 798 12.32 58.71 52.59
C ILE A 798 13.38 59.78 53.14
N GLU A 799 13.21 61.13 53.03
CA GLU A 799 14.27 62.22 53.15
C GLU A 799 14.16 63.42 54.21
N ASP A 800 15.29 64.10 54.57
CA ASP A 800 15.59 65.17 55.62
C ASP A 800 15.65 66.68 55.15
N PRO A 801 15.71 67.78 56.00
CA PRO A 801 15.71 69.22 55.60
C PRO A 801 17.03 69.77 54.99
N LYS A 802 16.94 70.83 54.15
CA LYS A 802 17.94 71.07 53.10
C LYS A 802 18.29 72.55 52.79
N VAL A 803 19.57 72.84 52.59
CA VAL A 803 20.19 74.04 52.00
C VAL A 803 19.95 74.11 50.49
N LEU A 804 19.70 75.33 50.02
CA LEU A 804 19.49 75.73 48.63
C LEU A 804 20.59 76.70 48.20
N ILE A 805 20.90 76.70 46.92
CA ILE A 805 21.82 77.62 46.26
C ILE A 805 21.03 78.47 45.28
N ASP A 806 21.11 79.80 45.41
CA ASP A 806 20.34 80.78 44.63
C ASP A 806 18.83 80.44 44.57
N GLY A 807 18.28 79.97 45.69
CA GLY A 807 16.87 79.59 45.81
C GLY A 807 16.51 78.22 45.21
N LYS A 808 17.48 77.38 44.83
CA LYS A 808 17.27 76.02 44.30
C LYS A 808 17.85 74.95 45.20
N LEU A 809 17.08 73.90 45.45
CA LEU A 809 17.48 72.74 46.25
C LEU A 809 18.52 71.89 45.53
N VAL A 810 19.75 71.85 46.04
CA VAL A 810 20.86 71.08 45.45
C VAL A 810 21.62 70.38 46.56
N ASN A 811 21.80 69.06 46.45
CA ASN A 811 22.52 68.28 47.47
C ASN A 811 24.02 68.19 47.18
N LYS A 812 24.40 68.29 45.91
CA LYS A 812 25.79 68.39 45.49
C LYS A 812 25.87 69.37 44.33
N ILE A 813 26.81 70.29 44.40
CA ILE A 813 27.12 71.20 43.30
C ILE A 813 28.63 71.24 43.12
N SER A 814 29.08 71.57 41.91
CA SER A 814 30.50 71.71 41.62
C SER A 814 30.80 73.11 41.09
N PHE A 815 31.85 73.73 41.61
CA PHE A 815 32.38 75.00 41.10
C PHE A 815 33.80 74.78 40.60
N CYS A 816 34.14 75.38 39.46
CA CYS A 816 35.54 75.54 39.05
C CYS A 816 36.20 76.58 39.97
N ARG A 817 37.48 76.39 40.30
CA ARG A 817 38.18 77.29 41.25
C ARG A 817 38.21 78.77 40.83
N ASN A 818 37.90 79.07 39.56
CA ASN A 818 37.82 80.41 38.97
C ASN A 818 36.38 80.96 38.83
N ASP A 819 35.36 80.26 39.34
CA ASP A 819 33.95 80.70 39.27
C ASP A 819 33.62 81.87 40.22
N LYS A 820 32.57 82.64 39.89
CA LYS A 820 32.09 83.78 40.69
C LYS A 820 31.30 83.31 41.94
N PRO A 821 31.24 84.10 43.05
CA PRO A 821 30.51 83.73 44.27
C PRO A 821 28.97 83.61 44.10
N VAL A 822 28.31 82.71 44.86
CA VAL A 822 26.85 82.38 44.82
C VAL A 822 26.15 82.50 46.19
N ILE A 823 24.81 82.62 46.27
CA ILE A 823 24.03 82.82 47.53
C ILE A 823 23.45 81.49 48.09
N LEU A 824 23.36 81.32 49.43
CA LEU A 824 22.81 80.12 50.10
C LEU A 824 21.53 80.41 50.96
N THR A 825 20.49 79.55 50.91
CA THR A 825 19.19 79.61 51.65
C THR A 825 18.69 78.23 52.17
N LEU A 826 17.53 78.09 52.87
CA LEU A 826 17.02 76.83 53.50
C LEU A 826 15.56 76.46 53.15
N GLU A 827 15.24 75.15 52.97
CA GLU A 827 13.89 74.58 52.73
C GLU A 827 13.70 73.19 53.42
N PRO A 828 12.60 72.98 54.19
CA PRO A 828 11.67 74.00 54.63
C PRO A 828 12.43 75.08 55.43
N ASN A 829 12.04 76.35 55.31
CA ASN A 829 12.77 77.46 55.90
C ASN A 829 12.67 77.41 57.44
N ILE A 830 13.79 77.16 58.13
CA ILE A 830 13.86 77.03 59.59
C ILE A 830 14.44 78.31 60.20
N LYS A 831 13.63 79.03 60.99
CA LYS A 831 13.96 80.35 61.56
C LYS A 831 15.04 80.23 62.66
N GLY A 832 16.22 80.83 62.46
CA GLY A 832 17.32 80.88 63.45
C GLY A 832 18.50 79.95 63.17
N ALA A 833 18.42 79.14 62.11
CA ALA A 833 19.50 78.22 61.71
C ALA A 833 20.69 78.94 61.06
N VAL A 834 21.92 78.52 61.38
CA VAL A 834 23.19 79.11 60.91
C VAL A 834 23.81 78.24 59.82
N ILE A 835 24.08 78.83 58.65
CA ILE A 835 24.79 78.19 57.53
C ILE A 835 26.29 78.52 57.63
N SER A 836 27.16 77.50 57.68
CA SER A 836 28.62 77.68 57.80
C SER A 836 29.42 76.63 56.99
N GLY A 837 30.68 76.93 56.65
CA GLY A 837 31.57 76.04 55.88
C GLY A 837 32.78 76.79 55.29
N GLU A 838 33.82 76.07 54.83
CA GLU A 838 34.97 76.70 54.15
C GLU A 838 34.53 77.41 52.86
N GLY A 839 35.09 78.57 52.53
CA GLY A 839 34.64 79.37 51.38
C GLY A 839 33.28 80.07 51.55
N VAL A 840 32.57 79.86 52.67
CA VAL A 840 31.35 80.59 53.01
C VAL A 840 31.70 81.94 53.65
N VAL A 841 31.18 83.02 53.07
CA VAL A 841 31.38 84.39 53.54
C VAL A 841 30.04 85.10 53.70
N THR A 842 29.83 85.76 54.83
CA THR A 842 28.64 86.56 55.07
C THR A 842 28.89 87.99 54.63
N THR A 843 28.11 88.49 53.68
CA THR A 843 28.19 89.89 53.21
C THR A 843 26.89 90.63 53.52
N LYS A 844 26.84 91.96 53.28
CA LYS A 844 25.59 92.75 53.42
C LYS A 844 24.43 92.25 52.54
N GLY A 845 24.69 91.40 51.53
CA GLY A 845 23.70 90.81 50.63
C GLY A 845 23.22 89.40 51.00
N GLY A 846 23.67 88.84 52.13
CA GLY A 846 23.32 87.48 52.57
C GLY A 846 24.53 86.56 52.74
N VAL A 847 24.29 85.27 53.03
CA VAL A 847 25.34 84.25 53.14
C VAL A 847 25.68 83.75 51.74
N GLN A 848 26.96 83.81 51.37
CA GLN A 848 27.46 83.44 50.04
C GLN A 848 28.59 82.42 50.11
N PHE A 849 28.77 81.62 49.06
CA PHE A 849 29.91 80.72 48.87
C PHE A 849 30.82 81.25 47.75
N ASN A 850 32.11 81.40 48.04
CA ASN A 850 33.14 81.89 47.12
C ASN A 850 34.18 80.77 46.80
N PRO A 851 34.18 80.20 45.58
CA PRO A 851 35.08 79.11 45.20
C PRO A 851 36.57 79.45 45.25
N ALA A 852 36.96 80.68 44.89
CA ALA A 852 38.36 81.12 44.85
C ALA A 852 38.97 81.35 46.25
N GLY A 853 38.12 81.46 47.29
CA GLY A 853 38.54 81.64 48.68
C GLY A 853 38.86 80.33 49.41
N VAL A 854 38.71 79.18 48.75
CA VAL A 854 38.96 77.86 49.35
C VAL A 854 40.40 77.40 49.09
N PRO A 855 41.17 76.96 50.11
CA PRO A 855 42.59 76.61 49.97
C PRO A 855 42.90 75.54 48.90
N LEU A 856 44.08 75.65 48.29
CA LEU A 856 44.61 74.65 47.35
C LEU A 856 44.84 73.31 48.09
N GLY A 857 44.17 72.25 47.64
CA GLY A 857 44.17 70.92 48.26
C GLY A 857 42.83 70.49 48.84
N VAL A 858 41.90 71.42 49.07
CA VAL A 858 40.52 71.10 49.48
C VAL A 858 39.66 70.90 48.24
N THR A 859 39.23 69.66 47.98
CA THR A 859 38.46 69.26 46.79
C THR A 859 36.95 69.14 47.04
N SER A 860 36.54 69.13 48.31
CA SER A 860 35.12 69.12 48.69
C SER A 860 34.90 69.84 50.02
N VAL A 861 33.87 70.67 50.07
CA VAL A 861 33.41 71.43 51.23
C VAL A 861 31.99 70.99 51.55
N THR A 862 31.75 70.56 52.79
CA THR A 862 30.39 70.27 53.26
C THR A 862 29.81 71.50 53.95
N ILE A 863 28.64 71.95 53.51
CA ILE A 863 27.94 73.07 54.16
C ILE A 863 27.20 72.54 55.38
N LEU A 864 27.34 73.23 56.49
CA LEU A 864 26.76 72.85 57.79
C LEU A 864 25.55 73.73 58.10
N ILE A 865 24.49 73.11 58.66
CA ILE A 865 23.39 73.81 59.33
C ILE A 865 23.55 73.57 60.83
N ASP A 866 23.68 74.64 61.62
CA ASP A 866 23.82 74.58 63.09
C ASP A 866 24.91 73.60 63.56
N GLY A 867 26.03 73.56 62.83
CA GLY A 867 27.19 72.73 63.15
C GLY A 867 27.07 71.25 62.74
N LYS A 868 25.95 70.83 62.14
CA LYS A 868 25.77 69.48 61.58
C LYS A 868 25.80 69.49 60.04
N PRO A 869 26.28 68.43 59.38
CA PRO A 869 26.27 68.33 57.92
C PRO A 869 24.88 68.53 57.36
N SER A 870 24.75 69.48 56.42
CA SER A 870 23.51 69.68 55.67
C SER A 870 23.43 68.73 54.48
N ASN A 871 22.36 68.84 53.69
CA ASN A 871 22.23 68.14 52.41
C ASN A 871 23.26 68.59 51.36
N LEU A 872 23.90 69.75 51.51
CA LEU A 872 24.71 70.37 50.47
C LEU A 872 26.22 70.12 50.67
N ILE A 873 26.80 69.36 49.74
CA ILE A 873 28.25 69.19 49.60
C ILE A 873 28.72 69.85 48.32
N ILE A 874 29.58 70.85 48.44
CA ILE A 874 30.18 71.56 47.31
C ILE A 874 31.50 70.88 46.93
N THR A 875 31.69 70.59 45.65
CA THR A 875 32.94 70.01 45.12
C THR A 875 33.68 71.07 44.32
N LEU A 876 34.97 71.25 44.57
CA LEU A 876 35.80 72.18 43.80
C LEU A 876 36.54 71.40 42.73
N LEU A 877 36.36 71.83 41.47
CA LEU A 877 36.96 71.18 40.32
C LEU A 877 38.26 71.90 39.94
N ASP A 878 39.34 71.12 39.82
CA ASP A 878 40.65 71.57 39.33
C ASP A 878 40.65 71.64 37.79
N LEU A 879 41.52 72.47 37.21
CA LEU A 879 41.65 72.59 35.75
C LEU A 879 42.23 71.30 35.13
N ALA A 880 41.75 70.93 33.94
CA ALA A 880 42.19 69.74 33.19
C ALA A 880 43.65 69.80 32.71
N THR A 881 44.26 68.63 32.49
CA THR A 881 45.51 68.46 31.73
C THR A 881 45.35 67.33 30.73
N ALA A 882 45.66 67.56 29.46
CA ALA A 882 45.62 66.53 28.42
C ALA A 882 46.99 65.84 28.27
N ASN A 883 47.02 64.50 28.24
CA ASN A 883 48.24 63.72 28.00
C ASN A 883 47.90 62.31 27.46
N PHE A 884 48.66 61.79 26.50
CA PHE A 884 48.55 60.39 26.06
C PHE A 884 49.86 59.66 25.77
N THR A 885 49.81 58.32 25.81
CA THR A 885 50.87 57.39 25.41
C THR A 885 50.35 56.33 24.45
N PHE A 886 51.22 55.65 23.71
CA PHE A 886 50.83 54.59 22.76
C PHE A 886 51.73 53.36 22.85
N VAL A 887 51.16 52.19 22.54
CA VAL A 887 51.86 50.90 22.41
C VAL A 887 51.28 50.15 21.21
N ILE A 888 52.12 49.54 20.37
CA ILE A 888 51.67 48.57 19.35
C ILE A 888 52.03 47.18 19.87
N ASP A 889 51.04 46.33 20.05
CA ASP A 889 51.26 44.98 20.57
C ASP A 889 51.67 43.99 19.46
N PRO A 890 52.21 42.81 19.83
CA PRO A 890 52.67 41.79 18.87
C PRO A 890 51.55 41.14 18.03
N THR A 891 50.29 41.51 18.21
CA THR A 891 49.18 41.04 17.36
C THR A 891 48.78 42.06 16.30
N GLY A 892 49.49 43.20 16.26
CA GLY A 892 49.27 44.26 15.29
C GLY A 892 48.17 45.23 15.73
N MET A 893 47.89 45.36 17.03
CA MET A 893 46.94 46.33 17.55
C MET A 893 47.67 47.54 18.15
N LEU A 894 47.42 48.73 17.58
CA LEU A 894 47.82 50.01 18.17
C LEU A 894 46.86 50.34 19.31
N THR A 895 47.39 50.46 20.51
CA THR A 895 46.67 50.83 21.73
C THR A 895 47.11 52.22 22.19
N LEU A 896 46.20 53.19 22.12
CA LEU A 896 46.38 54.57 22.56
C LEU A 896 45.81 54.73 23.98
N THR A 897 46.66 55.01 24.96
CA THR A 897 46.26 55.14 26.36
C THR A 897 46.20 56.61 26.77
N ASN A 898 45.08 56.99 27.37
CA ASN A 898 44.83 58.35 27.86
C ASN A 898 45.36 58.52 29.28
N ASN A 899 46.37 59.38 29.47
CA ASN A 899 46.95 59.72 30.79
C ASN A 899 46.56 61.12 31.26
N SER A 900 45.58 61.75 30.62
CA SER A 900 45.06 63.09 30.97
C SER A 900 44.56 63.09 32.41
N GLN A 901 44.56 64.23 33.09
CA GLN A 901 44.03 64.36 34.46
C GLN A 901 42.98 65.46 34.54
N ASN A 902 42.04 65.32 35.46
CA ASN A 902 41.00 66.31 35.77
C ASN A 902 40.10 66.71 34.58
N ALA A 903 39.74 65.75 33.73
CA ALA A 903 38.82 65.93 32.60
C ALA A 903 37.70 64.88 32.58
N ASP A 904 36.53 65.28 32.09
CA ASP A 904 35.30 64.49 32.03
C ASP A 904 35.12 63.79 30.68
N SER A 905 35.64 64.38 29.61
CA SER A 905 35.63 63.78 28.27
C SER A 905 36.90 64.05 27.51
N TYR A 906 37.07 63.30 26.42
CA TYR A 906 38.29 63.20 25.66
C TYR A 906 37.94 63.08 24.18
N THR A 907 38.44 63.99 23.38
CA THR A 907 38.32 63.95 21.92
C THR A 907 39.68 63.59 21.34
N TRP A 908 39.81 62.38 20.82
CA TRP A 908 40.97 61.91 20.07
C TRP A 908 40.81 62.26 18.58
N ASP A 909 41.90 62.65 17.94
CA ASP A 909 42.03 62.69 16.49
C ASP A 909 43.11 61.67 16.10
N ILE A 910 42.72 60.59 15.43
CA ILE A 910 43.57 59.47 15.03
C ILE A 910 43.57 59.40 13.51
N ASN A 911 44.56 60.01 12.88
CA ASN A 911 44.70 60.11 11.43
C ASN A 911 43.44 60.64 10.71
N LYS A 912 42.86 61.73 11.23
CA LYS A 912 41.59 62.36 10.77
C LYS A 912 40.32 61.64 11.21
N GLU A 913 40.43 60.52 11.94
CA GLU A 913 39.29 59.91 12.63
C GLU A 913 39.10 60.58 13.98
N ILE A 914 37.97 61.28 14.17
CA ILE A 914 37.63 61.92 15.44
C ILE A 914 36.87 60.94 16.33
N VAL A 915 37.46 60.58 17.47
CA VAL A 915 36.86 59.69 18.47
C VAL A 915 36.64 60.43 19.76
N LYS A 916 35.37 60.70 20.09
CA LYS A 916 34.97 61.32 21.37
C LYS A 916 34.60 60.24 22.37
N THR A 917 35.16 60.31 23.56
CA THR A 917 34.92 59.34 24.65
C THR A 917 34.99 60.05 26.00
N ASP A 918 34.17 59.63 26.95
CA ASP A 918 34.23 60.06 28.36
C ASP A 918 35.11 59.14 29.22
N LYS A 919 35.59 58.03 28.65
CA LYS A 919 36.45 57.06 29.32
C LYS A 919 37.89 57.20 28.89
N LYS A 920 38.82 56.90 29.81
CA LYS A 920 40.25 56.76 29.51
C LYS A 920 40.63 55.38 28.99
N ASP A 921 39.63 54.56 28.67
CA ASP A 921 39.84 53.23 28.12
C ASP A 921 40.78 53.35 26.91
N PRO A 922 41.81 52.49 26.84
CA PRO A 922 42.75 52.55 25.74
C PRO A 922 42.03 52.38 24.40
N ILE A 923 42.21 53.30 23.47
CA ILE A 923 41.64 53.17 22.13
C ILE A 923 42.54 52.24 21.33
N THR A 924 42.01 51.07 20.99
CA THR A 924 42.69 50.11 20.14
C THR A 924 42.26 50.25 18.69
N ARG A 925 43.22 50.29 17.76
CA ARG A 925 42.98 50.18 16.32
C ARG A 925 43.93 49.15 15.73
N PRO A 926 43.46 48.19 14.92
CA PRO A 926 44.34 47.30 14.20
C PRO A 926 45.21 48.12 13.25
N ILE A 927 46.52 47.94 13.30
CA ILE A 927 47.43 48.71 12.45
C ILE A 927 47.26 48.41 10.96
N SER A 928 46.61 47.30 10.61
CA SER A 928 46.23 46.93 9.25
C SER A 928 45.16 47.85 8.65
N SER A 929 44.42 48.63 9.44
CA SER A 929 43.42 49.58 8.93
C SER A 929 44.04 50.87 8.39
N PHE A 930 45.34 51.08 8.60
CA PHE A 930 46.05 52.26 8.13
C PHE A 930 46.97 51.87 6.96
N ASN A 931 46.76 52.51 5.81
CA ASN A 931 47.52 52.25 4.58
C ASN A 931 48.85 53.02 4.51
N GLU A 932 49.05 53.98 5.43
CA GLU A 932 50.21 54.85 5.48
C GLU A 932 51.25 54.33 6.48
N PRO A 933 52.57 54.48 6.23
CA PRO A 933 53.64 53.93 7.07
C PRO A 933 53.74 54.59 8.46
N SER A 934 53.09 55.74 8.66
CA SER A 934 52.98 56.44 9.93
C SER A 934 51.68 57.25 9.98
N ILE A 935 51.06 57.37 11.15
CA ILE A 935 49.81 58.12 11.36
C ILE A 935 49.96 59.23 12.41
N LEU A 936 49.17 60.29 12.32
CA LEU A 936 49.17 61.40 13.30
C LEU A 936 48.06 61.22 14.36
N VAL A 937 48.39 61.40 15.64
CA VAL A 937 47.42 61.29 16.74
C VAL A 937 47.47 62.48 17.70
N SER A 938 46.32 63.04 18.08
CA SER A 938 46.18 64.04 19.16
C SER A 938 45.03 63.70 20.12
N LEU A 939 45.07 64.26 21.33
CA LEU A 939 44.06 64.09 22.37
C LEU A 939 43.68 65.42 23.02
N THR A 940 42.39 65.75 22.99
CA THR A 940 41.80 66.89 23.71
C THR A 940 41.06 66.40 24.94
N ALA A 941 41.46 66.83 26.13
CA ALA A 941 40.77 66.56 27.38
C ALA A 941 39.81 67.73 27.72
N GLU A 942 38.53 67.44 27.68
CA GLU A 942 37.40 68.31 27.99
C GLU A 942 36.99 68.13 29.46
N SER A 943 36.96 69.22 30.21
CA SER A 943 36.38 69.24 31.57
C SER A 943 35.23 70.22 31.64
N LYS A 944 34.45 70.10 32.71
CA LYS A 944 33.47 71.12 33.11
C LYS A 944 34.04 72.55 33.24
N CYS A 945 35.36 72.71 33.32
CA CYS A 945 36.04 74.01 33.39
C CYS A 945 36.67 74.47 32.05
N GLY A 946 36.50 73.71 30.95
CA GLY A 946 37.00 74.02 29.60
C GLY A 946 37.93 72.94 28.99
N PRO A 947 38.16 72.92 27.66
CA PRO A 947 39.00 71.93 26.98
C PRO A 947 40.49 72.31 26.88
N ILE A 948 41.39 71.32 26.98
CA ILE A 948 42.85 71.43 26.78
C ILE A 948 43.33 70.29 25.87
N THR A 949 44.29 70.52 24.95
CA THR A 949 44.73 69.53 23.94
C THR A 949 46.23 69.22 24.01
N ASP A 950 46.59 67.95 23.81
CA ASP A 950 47.95 67.43 23.68
C ASP A 950 48.15 66.69 22.34
N GLY A 951 49.16 67.09 21.56
CA GLY A 951 49.44 66.62 20.18
C GLY A 951 49.11 67.65 19.08
N PRO A 952 49.16 67.27 17.78
CA PRO A 952 49.37 65.91 17.24
C PRO A 952 50.82 65.40 17.21
N ARG A 953 51.01 64.09 17.43
CA ARG A 953 52.30 63.37 17.38
C ARG A 953 52.25 62.24 16.33
N PRO A 954 53.33 62.00 15.54
CA PRO A 954 53.38 60.90 14.57
C PRO A 954 53.75 59.55 15.21
N ILE A 955 53.07 58.47 14.79
CA ILE A 955 53.27 57.08 15.22
C ILE A 955 53.58 56.20 14.00
N GLU A 956 54.73 55.50 14.00
CA GLU A 956 55.12 54.57 12.92
C GLU A 956 54.41 53.21 13.03
N ILE A 957 53.91 52.68 11.92
CA ILE A 957 53.17 51.40 11.85
C ILE A 957 54.04 50.32 11.18
N ARG A 958 54.38 49.26 11.94
CA ARG A 958 55.03 48.03 11.41
C ARG A 958 54.07 46.84 11.59
N LYS A 959 53.57 46.25 10.49
CA LYS A 959 52.58 45.15 10.48
C LYS A 959 53.02 43.93 11.31
N VAL A 960 52.12 43.35 12.11
CA VAL A 960 52.30 42.09 12.87
C VAL A 960 51.15 41.10 12.57
N GLU A 961 51.47 39.80 12.52
CA GLU A 961 50.71 38.69 11.92
C GLU A 961 49.55 38.14 12.77
N VAL A 962 48.45 37.75 12.11
CA VAL A 962 47.26 37.06 12.67
C VAL A 962 47.55 35.55 12.82
N ASN A 963 47.23 34.92 13.96
CA ASN A 963 47.41 33.46 14.14
C ASN A 963 46.29 32.67 13.45
N THR A 964 46.39 32.56 12.14
CA THR A 964 45.52 31.78 11.24
C THR A 964 45.55 30.27 11.49
N CYS A 965 46.38 29.78 12.42
CA CYS A 965 46.66 28.36 12.55
C CYS A 965 45.58 27.59 13.32
N LEU A 966 45.02 28.17 14.39
CA LEU A 966 43.97 27.53 15.19
C LEU A 966 42.65 27.40 14.41
N ASP A 967 42.26 28.43 13.68
CA ASP A 967 41.03 28.44 12.88
C ASP A 967 41.10 27.42 11.74
N ASN A 968 42.26 27.30 11.09
CA ASN A 968 42.48 26.27 10.07
C ASN A 968 42.44 24.85 10.64
N ALA A 969 42.88 24.66 11.89
CA ALA A 969 42.83 23.37 12.56
C ALA A 969 41.41 22.97 13.00
N ASP A 970 40.59 23.92 13.50
CA ASP A 970 39.18 23.67 13.84
C ASP A 970 38.39 23.27 12.59
N LEU A 971 38.59 24.00 11.49
CA LEU A 971 37.92 23.71 10.22
C LEU A 971 38.28 22.31 9.71
N PHE A 972 39.58 21.95 9.70
CA PHE A 972 40.03 20.63 9.28
C PHE A 972 39.42 19.50 10.13
N VAL A 973 39.37 19.65 11.45
CA VAL A 973 38.83 18.61 12.35
C VAL A 973 37.33 18.44 12.15
N ARG A 974 36.56 19.53 12.00
CA ARG A 974 35.10 19.46 11.74
C ARG A 974 34.79 18.83 10.38
N ASP A 975 35.51 19.23 9.33
CA ASP A 975 35.32 18.67 7.99
C ASP A 975 35.69 17.19 7.92
N SER A 976 36.72 16.79 8.68
CA SER A 976 37.12 15.39 8.81
C SER A 976 36.07 14.53 9.51
N ILE A 977 35.42 15.06 10.57
CA ILE A 977 34.30 14.37 11.24
C ILE A 977 33.15 14.15 10.25
N ASN A 978 32.73 15.20 9.54
CA ASN A 978 31.69 15.10 8.52
C ASN A 978 32.06 14.08 7.43
N THR A 979 33.32 14.07 7.00
CA THR A 979 33.83 13.10 6.02
C THR A 979 33.73 11.67 6.55
N THR A 980 34.10 11.42 7.82
CA THR A 980 33.98 10.09 8.42
C THR A 980 32.53 9.64 8.61
N SER A 981 31.61 10.53 8.98
CA SER A 981 30.18 10.21 9.08
C SER A 981 29.58 9.87 7.71
N ASN A 982 29.94 10.60 6.64
CA ASN A 982 29.54 10.26 5.27
C ASN A 982 30.09 8.90 4.82
N LEU A 983 31.34 8.58 5.16
CA LEU A 983 31.92 7.26 4.86
C LEU A 983 31.18 6.11 5.57
N LYS A 984 30.56 6.37 6.73
CA LYS A 984 29.73 5.40 7.46
C LYS A 984 28.45 5.06 6.70
N GLU A 985 27.78 6.05 6.13
CA GLU A 985 26.60 5.84 5.26
C GLU A 985 26.98 5.10 3.98
N ILE A 986 28.09 5.51 3.34
CA ILE A 986 28.64 4.84 2.15
C ILE A 986 28.99 3.39 2.45
N SER A 987 29.46 3.08 3.66
CA SER A 987 29.83 1.73 4.08
C SER A 987 28.65 0.76 4.12
N ILE A 988 27.45 1.24 4.48
CA ILE A 988 26.21 0.43 4.50
C ILE A 988 25.75 0.16 3.07
N LEU A 989 25.70 1.21 2.24
CA LEU A 989 25.26 1.12 0.84
C LEU A 989 26.17 0.21 -0.01
N ASN A 990 27.49 0.26 0.25
CA ASN A 990 28.50 -0.48 -0.51
C ASN A 990 28.99 -1.76 0.20
N LYS A 991 28.34 -2.15 1.30
CA LYS A 991 28.59 -3.38 2.07
C LYS A 991 30.07 -3.56 2.42
N PHE A 992 30.69 -2.57 3.05
CA PHE A 992 32.08 -2.69 3.50
C PHE A 992 32.21 -3.80 4.55
N ASN A 993 33.38 -4.42 4.63
CA ASN A 993 33.62 -5.44 5.65
C ASN A 993 33.68 -4.83 7.06
N LYS A 994 33.56 -5.71 8.05
CA LYS A 994 33.49 -5.33 9.47
C LYS A 994 34.75 -4.57 9.91
N GLU A 995 35.92 -4.95 9.39
CA GLU A 995 37.19 -4.32 9.70
C GLU A 995 37.18 -2.85 9.25
N THR A 996 36.75 -2.55 8.02
CA THR A 996 36.66 -1.18 7.51
C THR A 996 35.61 -0.35 8.23
N ILE A 997 34.44 -0.92 8.57
CA ILE A 997 33.39 -0.21 9.34
C ILE A 997 33.90 0.15 10.75
N THR A 998 34.65 -0.76 11.36
CA THR A 998 35.28 -0.53 12.68
C THR A 998 36.31 0.60 12.57
N PHE A 999 37.15 0.59 11.54
CA PHE A 999 38.16 1.63 11.30
C PHE A 999 37.55 3.03 11.05
N ILE A 1000 36.41 3.10 10.35
CA ILE A 1000 35.65 4.36 10.19
C ILE A 1000 35.20 4.87 11.56
N SER A 1001 34.60 4.01 12.39
CA SER A 1001 34.06 4.38 13.70
C SER A 1001 35.14 4.78 14.71
N GLU A 1002 36.27 4.08 14.71
CA GLU A 1002 37.43 4.42 15.55
C GLU A 1002 38.07 5.77 15.14
N THR A 1003 38.14 6.04 13.83
CA THR A 1003 38.65 7.32 13.32
C THR A 1003 37.69 8.46 13.71
N GLU A 1004 36.37 8.30 13.52
CA GLU A 1004 35.36 9.28 13.92
C GLU A 1004 35.46 9.62 15.42
N SER A 1005 35.59 8.59 16.28
CA SER A 1005 35.75 8.77 17.73
C SER A 1005 37.03 9.54 18.09
N ARG A 1006 38.13 9.30 17.38
CA ARG A 1006 39.41 10.00 17.61
C ARG A 1006 39.33 11.47 17.26
N PHE A 1007 38.76 11.79 16.11
CA PHE A 1007 38.56 13.18 15.70
C PHE A 1007 37.64 13.92 16.68
N ALA A 1008 36.63 13.23 17.24
CA ALA A 1008 35.78 13.80 18.29
C ALA A 1008 36.54 14.10 19.60
N ASP A 1009 37.49 13.26 20.04
CA ASP A 1009 38.32 13.55 21.22
C ASP A 1009 39.26 14.74 20.99
N VAL A 1010 39.87 14.83 19.80
CA VAL A 1010 40.71 15.97 19.44
C VAL A 1010 39.88 17.24 19.35
N ASN A 1011 38.69 17.19 18.74
CA ASN A 1011 37.78 18.34 18.66
C ASN A 1011 37.41 18.89 20.06
N LYS A 1012 37.09 17.98 20.99
CA LYS A 1012 36.75 18.34 22.38
C LYS A 1012 37.89 19.06 23.12
N ASN A 1013 39.13 18.78 22.75
CA ASN A 1013 40.33 19.31 23.41
C ASN A 1013 41.24 20.12 22.45
N LEU A 1014 40.68 20.67 21.37
CA LEU A 1014 41.42 21.18 20.21
C LEU A 1014 42.50 22.18 20.59
N VAL A 1015 42.13 23.24 21.33
CA VAL A 1015 43.06 24.30 21.74
C VAL A 1015 44.27 23.75 22.50
N SER A 1016 44.08 22.70 23.31
CA SER A 1016 45.15 22.06 24.10
C SER A 1016 46.09 21.21 23.24
N TYR A 1017 45.60 20.62 22.15
CA TYR A 1017 46.45 19.93 21.17
C TYR A 1017 47.23 20.92 20.30
N ILE A 1018 46.58 21.99 19.82
CA ILE A 1018 47.19 22.98 18.91
C ILE A 1018 48.26 23.83 19.60
N ASN A 1019 48.14 24.10 20.90
CA ASN A 1019 49.16 24.82 21.68
C ASN A 1019 50.19 23.91 22.37
N GLY A 1020 50.17 22.60 22.11
CA GLY A 1020 51.14 21.64 22.62
C GLY A 1020 50.96 21.15 24.06
N LYS A 1021 49.97 21.66 24.82
CA LYS A 1021 49.70 21.21 26.19
C LYS A 1021 49.28 19.74 26.28
N SER A 1022 48.68 19.21 25.22
CA SER A 1022 48.28 17.79 25.13
C SER A 1022 49.29 16.90 24.41
N ASN A 1023 50.53 17.34 24.16
CA ASN A 1023 51.52 16.52 23.43
C ASN A 1023 51.82 15.17 24.09
N ALA A 1024 51.69 15.07 25.42
CA ALA A 1024 51.81 13.81 26.14
C ALA A 1024 50.75 12.76 25.74
N ARG A 1025 49.61 13.20 25.20
CA ARG A 1025 48.51 12.34 24.75
C ARG A 1025 48.65 11.91 23.28
N ILE A 1026 49.65 12.41 22.54
CA ILE A 1026 49.88 12.00 21.14
C ILE A 1026 50.16 10.51 21.04
N SER A 1027 50.90 9.94 22.00
CA SER A 1027 51.14 8.49 22.07
C SER A 1027 49.90 7.69 22.48
N GLU A 1028 48.89 8.32 23.09
CA GLU A 1028 47.58 7.69 23.37
C GLU A 1028 46.69 7.68 22.13
N LEU A 1029 46.78 8.73 21.30
CA LEU A 1029 46.08 8.79 20.02
C LEU A 1029 46.67 7.76 19.04
N PHE A 1030 47.99 7.75 18.88
CA PHE A 1030 48.67 6.96 17.85
C PHE A 1030 49.43 5.78 18.45
N THR A 1031 48.70 4.73 18.82
CA THR A 1031 49.26 3.51 19.45
C THR A 1031 49.71 2.46 18.42
N GLN A 1032 50.66 1.60 18.79
CA GLN A 1032 51.08 0.47 17.93
C GLN A 1032 49.91 -0.45 17.54
N GLU A 1033 48.98 -0.70 18.45
CA GLU A 1033 47.80 -1.55 18.20
C GLU A 1033 46.90 -0.95 17.12
N TYR A 1034 46.72 0.38 17.14
CA TYR A 1034 46.00 1.09 16.09
C TYR A 1034 46.69 0.95 14.72
N PHE A 1035 48.01 1.09 14.65
CA PHE A 1035 48.71 0.91 13.38
C PHE A 1035 48.65 -0.52 12.84
N ASN A 1036 48.65 -1.53 13.73
CA ASN A 1036 48.44 -2.92 13.34
C ASN A 1036 47.02 -3.16 12.77
N SER A 1037 46.01 -2.45 13.30
CA SER A 1037 44.64 -2.56 12.79
C SER A 1037 44.54 -1.97 11.37
N ILE A 1038 45.23 -0.87 11.07
CA ILE A 1038 45.28 -0.29 9.71
C ILE A 1038 45.80 -1.31 8.69
N SER A 1039 46.92 -1.99 8.96
CA SER A 1039 47.47 -2.99 8.04
C SER A 1039 46.47 -4.14 7.79
N THR A 1040 45.73 -4.54 8.82
CA THR A 1040 44.68 -5.56 8.72
C THR A 1040 43.52 -5.10 7.85
N VAL A 1041 43.07 -3.85 8.04
CA VAL A 1041 41.98 -3.23 7.28
C VAL A 1041 42.36 -3.09 5.80
N VAL A 1042 43.58 -2.65 5.50
CA VAL A 1042 44.08 -2.55 4.13
C VAL A 1042 44.13 -3.93 3.45
N ALA A 1043 44.69 -4.95 4.12
CA ALA A 1043 44.71 -6.31 3.57
C ALA A 1043 43.29 -6.88 3.37
N ALA A 1044 42.34 -6.55 4.24
CA ALA A 1044 40.95 -6.96 4.10
C ALA A 1044 40.24 -6.23 2.93
N ALA A 1045 40.50 -4.93 2.75
CA ALA A 1045 39.95 -4.15 1.64
C ALA A 1045 40.52 -4.60 0.27
N ILE A 1046 41.81 -4.90 0.19
CA ILE A 1046 42.44 -5.44 -1.03
C ILE A 1046 41.84 -6.81 -1.37
N ARG A 1047 41.68 -7.71 -0.38
CA ARG A 1047 41.06 -9.03 -0.59
C ARG A 1047 39.61 -8.93 -1.06
N ALA A 1048 38.87 -7.94 -0.57
CA ALA A 1048 37.47 -7.72 -0.96
C ALA A 1048 37.32 -7.19 -2.40
N GLN A 1049 38.39 -6.71 -3.05
CA GLN A 1049 38.39 -6.11 -4.40
C GLN A 1049 37.32 -5.02 -4.59
N ASN A 1050 36.91 -4.36 -3.51
CA ASN A 1050 35.87 -3.33 -3.55
C ASN A 1050 36.53 -1.96 -3.69
N ALA A 1051 36.39 -1.34 -4.86
CA ALA A 1051 37.02 -0.06 -5.18
C ALA A 1051 36.55 1.09 -4.26
N ASN A 1052 35.28 1.10 -3.85
CA ASN A 1052 34.74 2.11 -2.93
C ASN A 1052 35.28 1.91 -1.51
N GLN A 1053 35.46 0.65 -1.09
CA GLN A 1053 36.05 0.32 0.21
C GLN A 1053 37.54 0.67 0.26
N ILE A 1054 38.29 0.38 -0.82
CA ILE A 1054 39.70 0.77 -0.95
C ILE A 1054 39.84 2.30 -0.89
N ALA A 1055 39.00 3.03 -1.63
CA ALA A 1055 38.98 4.50 -1.60
C ALA A 1055 38.69 5.04 -0.19
N ALA A 1056 37.72 4.46 0.52
CA ALA A 1056 37.41 4.86 1.90
C ALA A 1056 38.60 4.63 2.85
N VAL A 1057 39.29 3.49 2.74
CA VAL A 1057 40.48 3.21 3.56
C VAL A 1057 41.62 4.17 3.24
N GLN A 1058 41.83 4.51 1.97
CA GLN A 1058 42.81 5.54 1.55
C GLN A 1058 42.49 6.90 2.18
N THR A 1059 41.23 7.35 2.13
CA THR A 1059 40.78 8.59 2.76
C THR A 1059 41.03 8.59 4.27
N LEU A 1060 40.70 7.51 4.97
CA LEU A 1060 40.89 7.43 6.43
C LEU A 1060 42.37 7.49 6.85
N ILE A 1061 43.27 6.85 6.07
CA ILE A 1061 44.72 6.93 6.29
C ILE A 1061 45.20 8.38 6.08
N SER A 1062 44.73 9.04 5.02
CA SER A 1062 45.05 10.44 4.73
C SER A 1062 44.60 11.39 5.84
N LEU A 1063 43.37 11.22 6.34
CA LEU A 1063 42.83 12.03 7.44
C LEU A 1063 43.65 11.87 8.72
N ASN A 1064 43.95 10.65 9.16
CA ASN A 1064 44.71 10.42 10.40
C ASN A 1064 46.16 10.92 10.31
N THR A 1065 46.78 10.79 9.13
CA THR A 1065 48.13 11.34 8.89
C THR A 1065 48.11 12.86 8.91
N SER A 1066 47.10 13.47 8.27
CA SER A 1066 46.94 14.91 8.22
C SER A 1066 46.62 15.51 9.60
N LEU A 1067 45.86 14.79 10.43
CA LEU A 1067 45.58 15.18 11.81
C LEU A 1067 46.85 15.27 12.66
N TYR A 1068 47.75 14.30 12.54
CA TYR A 1068 49.02 14.29 13.28
C TYR A 1068 49.84 15.56 13.01
N TYR A 1069 50.05 15.92 11.74
CA TYR A 1069 50.79 17.13 11.39
C TYR A 1069 50.00 18.41 11.63
N THR A 1070 48.67 18.38 11.55
CA THR A 1070 47.82 19.52 11.90
C THR A 1070 47.88 19.87 13.39
N ILE A 1071 48.04 18.86 14.26
CA ILE A 1071 48.26 19.08 15.70
C ILE A 1071 49.60 19.79 15.96
N LEU A 1072 50.65 19.42 15.21
CA LEU A 1072 52.01 19.90 15.44
C LEU A 1072 52.30 21.26 14.78
N ARG A 1073 51.72 21.54 13.61
CA ARG A 1073 52.09 22.67 12.73
C ARG A 1073 51.92 24.06 13.33
N CYS A 1074 51.11 24.19 14.38
CA CYS A 1074 50.83 25.47 15.04
C CYS A 1074 51.65 25.68 16.31
N GLN A 1075 52.47 24.71 16.70
CA GLN A 1075 53.29 24.77 17.90
C GLN A 1075 54.62 25.43 17.57
N ASP A 1076 55.10 26.28 18.47
CA ASP A 1076 56.39 26.94 18.29
C ASP A 1076 57.56 25.93 18.40
N PRO A 1077 58.73 26.26 17.82
CA PRO A 1077 59.88 25.36 17.83
C PRO A 1077 60.37 24.91 19.21
N GLU A 1078 60.19 25.71 20.26
CA GLU A 1078 60.62 25.34 21.62
C GLU A 1078 59.69 24.27 22.20
N THR A 1079 58.38 24.44 22.02
CA THR A 1079 57.36 23.46 22.44
C THR A 1079 57.54 22.11 21.74
N LEU A 1080 57.83 22.12 20.43
CA LEU A 1080 58.07 20.89 19.65
C LEU A 1080 59.34 20.17 20.11
N LYS A 1081 60.44 20.91 20.34
CA LYS A 1081 61.69 20.33 20.86
C LYS A 1081 61.53 19.79 22.28
N ALA A 1082 60.80 20.49 23.15
CA ALA A 1082 60.51 20.04 24.50
C ALA A 1082 59.66 18.74 24.54
N SER A 1083 58.89 18.49 23.48
CA SER A 1083 57.99 17.34 23.34
C SER A 1083 58.55 16.23 22.44
N GLU A 1084 59.83 16.28 22.09
CA GLU A 1084 60.46 15.36 21.14
C GLU A 1084 60.25 13.89 21.51
N LYS A 1085 60.39 13.54 22.80
CA LYS A 1085 60.21 12.15 23.29
C LYS A 1085 58.78 11.63 23.15
N GLN A 1086 57.80 12.52 23.14
CA GLN A 1086 56.38 12.20 23.00
C GLN A 1086 55.95 12.13 21.53
N ILE A 1087 56.60 12.90 20.67
CA ILE A 1087 56.26 13.03 19.25
C ILE A 1087 56.93 11.94 18.39
N ILE A 1088 58.23 11.67 18.60
CA ILE A 1088 58.99 10.70 17.78
C ILE A 1088 58.34 9.31 17.69
N PRO A 1089 57.84 8.69 18.78
CA PRO A 1089 57.26 7.34 18.70
C PRO A 1089 56.10 7.25 17.70
N ALA A 1090 55.19 8.24 17.69
CA ALA A 1090 54.08 8.27 16.75
C ALA A 1090 54.55 8.48 15.31
N ALA A 1091 55.54 9.36 15.08
CA ALA A 1091 56.13 9.56 13.76
C ALA A 1091 56.74 8.27 13.17
N LEU A 1092 57.43 7.49 14.00
CA LEU A 1092 58.02 6.21 13.59
C LEU A 1092 56.97 5.17 13.21
N LEU A 1093 55.81 5.16 13.87
CA LEU A 1093 54.70 4.28 13.50
C LEU A 1093 54.15 4.64 12.11
N PHE A 1094 54.01 5.92 11.79
CA PHE A 1094 53.63 6.37 10.46
C PHE A 1094 54.67 5.98 9.40
N ASN A 1095 55.96 6.14 9.66
CA ASN A 1095 57.01 5.71 8.71
C ASN A 1095 56.92 4.20 8.43
N ASN A 1096 56.83 3.39 9.48
CA ASN A 1096 56.72 1.93 9.33
C ASN A 1096 55.45 1.55 8.55
N LEU A 1097 54.35 2.26 8.78
CA LEU A 1097 53.10 2.04 8.06
C LEU A 1097 53.25 2.36 6.56
N PHE A 1098 53.77 3.53 6.19
CA PHE A 1098 53.95 3.89 4.77
C PHE A 1098 54.94 2.97 4.07
N LYS A 1099 56.04 2.59 4.73
CA LYS A 1099 56.95 1.56 4.22
C LYS A 1099 56.25 0.22 3.97
N SER A 1100 55.39 -0.21 4.90
CA SER A 1100 54.62 -1.45 4.73
C SER A 1100 53.67 -1.37 3.52
N PHE A 1101 53.11 -0.20 3.23
CA PHE A 1101 52.27 0.03 2.06
C PHE A 1101 53.04 -0.08 0.75
N VAL A 1102 54.29 0.42 0.71
CA VAL A 1102 55.19 0.22 -0.43
C VAL A 1102 55.49 -1.27 -0.64
N GLU A 1103 55.76 -2.02 0.43
CA GLU A 1103 56.04 -3.46 0.38
C GLU A 1103 54.85 -4.28 -0.17
N ILE A 1104 53.62 -3.94 0.24
CA ILE A 1104 52.39 -4.61 -0.26
C ILE A 1104 51.84 -3.98 -1.55
N LYS A 1105 52.55 -3.01 -2.15
CA LYS A 1105 52.15 -2.26 -3.36
C LYS A 1105 50.77 -1.59 -3.26
N PHE A 1106 50.41 -1.12 -2.08
CA PHE A 1106 49.17 -0.39 -1.86
C PHE A 1106 49.41 1.12 -2.05
N ASN A 1107 48.72 1.72 -3.02
CA ASN A 1107 48.77 3.17 -3.19
C ASN A 1107 47.86 3.84 -2.15
N THR A 1108 48.43 4.63 -1.23
CA THR A 1108 47.68 5.27 -0.14
C THR A 1108 47.22 6.68 -0.48
N ASP A 1109 47.73 7.26 -1.55
CA ASP A 1109 47.52 8.65 -1.94
C ASP A 1109 47.12 8.69 -3.42
N LYS A 1110 45.85 8.40 -3.68
CA LYS A 1110 45.33 8.15 -5.04
C LYS A 1110 45.36 9.40 -5.92
N ASP A 1111 45.11 10.57 -5.35
CA ASP A 1111 45.03 11.85 -6.06
C ASP A 1111 46.26 12.75 -5.84
N GLY A 1112 47.22 12.32 -5.01
CA GLY A 1112 48.44 13.07 -4.70
C GLY A 1112 48.25 14.15 -3.62
N SER A 1113 47.03 14.28 -3.08
CA SER A 1113 46.69 15.33 -2.13
C SER A 1113 47.42 15.17 -0.80
N LEU A 1114 47.64 13.94 -0.33
CA LEU A 1114 48.34 13.69 0.93
C LEU A 1114 49.83 14.05 0.79
N LYS A 1115 50.46 13.71 -0.33
CA LYS A 1115 51.85 14.07 -0.61
C LYS A 1115 52.00 15.59 -0.74
N GLU A 1116 51.08 16.27 -1.43
CA GLU A 1116 51.09 17.74 -1.51
C GLU A 1116 50.97 18.37 -0.12
N PHE A 1117 50.06 17.84 0.71
CA PHE A 1117 49.90 18.28 2.09
C PHE A 1117 51.19 18.08 2.90
N LEU A 1118 51.79 16.88 2.91
CA LEU A 1118 53.03 16.62 3.65
C LEU A 1118 54.22 17.44 3.12
N SER A 1119 54.29 17.65 1.81
CA SER A 1119 55.33 18.50 1.19
C SER A 1119 55.19 19.95 1.64
N SER A 1120 53.95 20.44 1.79
CA SER A 1120 53.69 21.77 2.34
C SER A 1120 54.11 21.88 3.81
N MET A 1121 54.14 20.78 4.57
CA MET A 1121 54.61 20.80 5.96
C MET A 1121 56.13 20.93 6.09
N LEU A 1122 56.91 20.58 5.06
CA LEU A 1122 58.38 20.77 5.07
C LEU A 1122 58.75 22.25 5.25
N THR A 1123 57.97 23.17 4.68
CA THR A 1123 58.20 24.61 4.81
C THR A 1123 57.69 25.16 6.15
N VAL A 1124 56.81 24.44 6.85
CA VAL A 1124 56.29 24.80 8.16
C VAL A 1124 57.25 24.45 9.30
N PHE A 1125 58.05 23.39 9.14
CA PHE A 1125 59.01 22.95 10.16
C PHE A 1125 60.49 23.18 9.79
N PRO A 1126 60.92 24.36 9.30
CA PRO A 1126 62.21 24.52 8.61
C PRO A 1126 63.47 24.36 9.49
N LYS A 1127 63.32 24.06 10.79
CA LYS A 1127 64.41 23.92 11.78
C LYS A 1127 64.14 22.88 12.88
N ILE A 1128 63.25 21.91 12.64
CA ILE A 1128 62.97 20.79 13.56
C ILE A 1128 63.40 19.47 12.90
N ASP A 1129 64.68 19.11 13.11
CA ASP A 1129 65.34 18.03 12.37
C ASP A 1129 64.61 16.68 12.47
N PHE A 1130 64.11 16.31 13.65
CA PHE A 1130 63.41 15.04 13.84
C PHE A 1130 62.07 14.98 13.09
N ILE A 1131 61.33 16.09 12.98
CA ILE A 1131 60.07 16.14 12.22
C ILE A 1131 60.37 16.14 10.71
N LEU A 1132 61.34 16.94 10.27
CA LEU A 1132 61.76 16.99 8.87
C LEU A 1132 62.29 15.64 8.37
N SER A 1133 63.05 14.91 9.19
CA SER A 1133 63.54 13.58 8.82
C SER A 1133 62.38 12.59 8.60
N ASN A 1134 61.37 12.60 9.49
CA ASN A 1134 60.19 11.74 9.34
C ASN A 1134 59.32 12.15 8.13
N LEU A 1135 59.09 13.46 7.92
CA LEU A 1135 58.34 13.96 6.77
C LEU A 1135 58.98 13.55 5.44
N ASN A 1136 60.31 13.69 5.32
CA ASN A 1136 61.00 13.29 4.09
C ASN A 1136 60.90 11.78 3.82
N ILE A 1137 61.01 10.94 4.85
CA ILE A 1137 60.80 9.48 4.72
C ILE A 1137 59.38 9.17 4.23
N GLN A 1138 58.37 9.78 4.85
CA GLN A 1138 56.96 9.54 4.48
C GLN A 1138 56.66 10.04 3.06
N ILE A 1139 57.20 11.19 2.64
CA ILE A 1139 57.04 11.72 1.28
C ILE A 1139 57.74 10.83 0.25
N GLU A 1140 58.92 10.30 0.57
CA GLU A 1140 59.64 9.37 -0.30
C GLU A 1140 58.85 8.06 -0.47
N ASP A 1141 58.36 7.48 0.63
CA ASP A 1141 57.55 6.26 0.62
C ASP A 1141 56.22 6.45 -0.14
N LEU A 1142 55.53 7.59 0.05
CA LEU A 1142 54.35 7.95 -0.74
C LEU A 1142 54.67 8.11 -2.23
N THR A 1143 55.83 8.68 -2.57
CA THR A 1143 56.26 8.83 -3.97
C THR A 1143 56.56 7.47 -4.61
N ALA A 1144 57.09 6.52 -3.82
CA ALA A 1144 57.27 5.15 -4.27
C ALA A 1144 55.93 4.43 -4.46
N SER A 1145 54.93 4.66 -3.58
CA SER A 1145 53.62 4.00 -3.66
C SER A 1145 52.74 4.46 -4.83
N VAL A 1146 52.86 5.72 -5.26
CA VAL A 1146 52.08 6.27 -6.40
C VAL A 1146 52.39 5.59 -7.75
N LYS A 1147 53.52 4.89 -7.86
CA LYS A 1147 53.87 4.11 -9.06
C LYS A 1147 53.09 2.79 -9.20
N PHE A 1148 52.31 2.42 -8.19
CA PHE A 1148 51.45 1.24 -8.22
C PHE A 1148 50.02 1.66 -8.63
N LYS A 1149 49.49 1.03 -9.69
CA LYS A 1149 48.13 1.29 -10.22
C LYS A 1149 47.08 0.49 -9.49
#